data_AF-A0A6B9ZHS2-F1
#
_entry.id   AF-A0A6B9ZHS2-F1
#
_cell.length_a   1.000
_cell.length_b   1.000
_cell.length_c   1.000
_cell.angle_alpha   90.00
_cell.angle_beta   90.00
_cell.angle_gamma   90.00
#
_symmetry.space_group_name_H-M   'P 1'
#
loop_
_entity.id
_entity.type
_entity.pdbx_description
1 polymer ?
#
loop_
_entity_poly.entity_id
_entity_poly.type
_entity_poly.pdbx_seq_one_letter_code
_entity_poly.pdbx_strand_id
1 'polypeptide(L)'
;MDAKRKAIIIGAGPAGLTAAYEMLQRTDIIPVILEKSGDIGGISKTINYKGNRMDIGGHRFFSKSDRVMHWWLNILPLEEGNDSHQITYQNKTREINRKDFPGIKSDDPDKVMLVRNRLSRIYFLRKFFTYPITLSVETLKKLGVARTIAILVSYLWAQVFPKKPEKSLADFMINRFGKTLYHLFFKDYTEKVWGVPCDEIPAEWGAQRIKGVSISKAIEHAIQELSKKKKKDEGGIAQKGTETSLIEKFFYPKLGPGQLWEEVARQVQEMGGIIHMHCDVKNIYTEDNTVTAVTAVNNKTGEELRLTGDYFFSTMPVKELIGGIVGNVPANVSDIASKLQYRDFITVGILLRKLSFLDKHTGEWKPLKLEDTWIYIQEKDVKVGRLQLFNNWSPYMVNDPDTAWVGMEFFCNETDDFWKLPDSEIAAIAISELQKIGLASIDNVLDSTVLRVEKTYPAYFGAYAHFDKVRAYTDTLENLFLVGRNGMHKYNNADHSMLTAMVAVDNIIDGITSKDNIWAINTEQEYHEEKDKADAPPAAVIPKPALSFKEYLWDMPWNKLLIFFAGLGIIAQFLIFKYFYPSAGFIDGDSYVYLESAYGNFNINTYPIGYSKFLRLFSTFTKSDTALVALQYLLLQSGALALVFTLGYFYRPGKVIFGILFAGMLFNPVFLYIANYVSSDALFLSLSLVWFTLLLWILHKPDKTLIILHAVVILLAFTVRYNALFYPIVAALAFIISRQPWRQKVVGILSSLILIAGFVYHTSNQYDRLTGIRQFSPFSGWQMANNALYAYRFVQDEPPPKMPAKFKQLDKMVRTYFDTTRNIFMHPQEMMIANTWYMWDPKSPLQQYMFRKFQKDSTSHILRKWASVGPLYSEYGAYLIKQYPVTFTQYYLLPNTLKYYAPPVEFLDTYNMGKDSIAPIGQMWFGYESRKLKTHFKDLKVTILSFYPILVGMMNVVFIFSLFGFVMLKGFRHNKALSIGLLLAFGLWVINFGFSVFASQIALRFQMLPILIFFSFGLLLIDYIWKAANNKIA
;
A
#
# COMPACT_ATOMS: atom_id res chain seq x y z
N MET A 1 63.15 -1.12 -39.78
CA MET A 1 62.03 -0.21 -39.47
C MET A 1 60.87 -1.11 -39.11
N ASP A 2 60.59 -1.28 -37.82
CA ASP A 2 59.44 -2.08 -37.40
C ASP A 2 58.16 -1.40 -37.90
N ALA A 3 57.29 -2.16 -38.55
CA ALA A 3 56.01 -1.65 -39.03
C ALA A 3 55.19 -1.18 -37.82
N LYS A 4 54.76 0.10 -37.83
CA LYS A 4 53.91 0.63 -36.75
C LYS A 4 52.62 -0.19 -36.65
N ARG A 5 52.32 -0.67 -35.44
CA ARG A 5 51.11 -1.44 -35.14
C ARG A 5 49.86 -0.61 -35.43
N LYS A 6 48.79 -1.26 -35.87
CA LYS A 6 47.50 -0.63 -36.22
C LYS A 6 46.36 -1.18 -35.40
N ALA A 7 45.46 -0.31 -34.95
CA ALA A 7 44.19 -0.68 -34.36
C ALA A 7 43.03 -0.29 -35.28
N ILE A 8 42.24 -1.25 -35.75
CA ILE A 8 41.05 -0.98 -36.56
C ILE A 8 39.85 -0.81 -35.63
N ILE A 9 39.17 0.32 -35.71
CA ILE A 9 38.07 0.68 -34.82
C ILE A 9 36.80 0.85 -35.65
N ILE A 10 35.77 0.05 -35.35
CA ILE A 10 34.49 0.11 -36.05
C ILE A 10 33.55 1.05 -35.27
N GLY A 11 33.30 2.23 -35.84
CA GLY A 11 32.42 3.28 -35.37
C GLY A 11 33.12 4.48 -34.74
N ALA A 12 32.75 5.69 -35.17
CA ALA A 12 33.24 6.97 -34.64
C ALA A 12 32.32 7.55 -33.54
N GLY A 13 31.77 6.68 -32.68
CA GLY A 13 31.01 7.07 -31.50
C GLY A 13 31.87 7.32 -30.26
N PRO A 14 31.27 7.60 -29.09
CA PRO A 14 31.98 7.88 -27.84
C PRO A 14 33.07 6.88 -27.51
N ALA A 15 32.76 5.58 -27.55
CA ALA A 15 33.72 4.53 -27.24
C ALA A 15 34.86 4.44 -28.27
N GLY A 16 34.56 4.52 -29.57
CA GLY A 16 35.55 4.39 -30.63
C GLY A 16 36.54 5.57 -30.65
N LEU A 17 36.02 6.79 -30.54
CA LEU A 17 36.84 8.00 -30.47
C LEU A 17 37.68 8.06 -29.19
N THR A 18 37.13 7.64 -28.04
CA THR A 18 37.90 7.53 -26.81
C THR A 18 39.02 6.50 -26.94
N ALA A 19 38.76 5.34 -27.54
CA ALA A 19 39.80 4.33 -27.77
C ALA A 19 40.93 4.88 -28.65
N ALA A 20 40.60 5.54 -29.76
CA ALA A 20 41.58 6.14 -30.66
C ALA A 20 42.41 7.24 -29.97
N TYR A 21 41.75 8.12 -29.22
CA TYR A 21 42.41 9.20 -28.49
C TYR A 21 43.36 8.66 -27.41
N GLU A 22 42.91 7.70 -26.60
CA GLU A 22 43.74 7.08 -25.55
C GLU A 22 44.94 6.32 -26.14
N MET A 23 44.76 5.62 -27.26
CA MET A 23 45.87 4.92 -27.94
C MET A 23 46.93 5.89 -28.45
N LEU A 24 46.55 6.98 -29.11
CA LEU A 24 47.48 7.97 -29.65
C LEU A 24 48.25 8.72 -28.55
N GLN A 25 47.63 8.93 -27.38
CA GLN A 25 48.25 9.62 -26.26
C GLN A 25 49.24 8.73 -25.49
N ARG A 26 49.07 7.41 -25.51
CA ARG A 26 49.73 6.50 -24.55
C ARG A 26 50.51 5.36 -25.20
N THR A 27 50.40 5.18 -26.52
CA THR A 27 51.01 4.08 -27.26
C THR A 27 51.55 4.55 -28.61
N ASP A 28 52.27 3.67 -29.32
CA ASP A 28 52.73 3.87 -30.69
C ASP A 28 51.77 3.31 -31.76
N ILE A 29 50.60 2.82 -31.33
CA ILE A 29 49.61 2.16 -32.18
C ILE A 29 48.80 3.21 -32.93
N ILE A 30 48.69 3.06 -34.26
CA ILE A 30 47.92 3.97 -35.11
C ILE A 30 46.46 3.48 -35.21
N PRO A 31 45.48 4.26 -34.71
CA PRO A 31 44.07 3.92 -34.86
C PRO A 31 43.55 4.28 -36.26
N VAL A 32 42.77 3.38 -36.86
CA VAL A 32 42.02 3.58 -38.10
C VAL A 32 40.55 3.34 -37.83
N ILE A 33 39.75 4.41 -37.83
CA ILE A 33 38.31 4.37 -37.55
C ILE A 33 37.54 4.21 -38.87
N LEU A 34 36.58 3.29 -38.88
CA LEU A 34 35.61 3.09 -39.95
C LEU A 34 34.22 3.51 -39.44
N GLU A 35 33.64 4.56 -40.02
CA GLU A 35 32.32 5.10 -39.64
C GLU A 35 31.32 4.97 -40.80
N LYS A 36 30.20 4.29 -40.54
CA LYS A 36 29.14 4.02 -41.54
C LYS A 36 28.44 5.30 -42.00
N SER A 37 28.27 6.27 -41.10
CA SER A 37 27.56 7.52 -41.39
C SER A 37 28.49 8.62 -41.90
N GLY A 38 27.91 9.78 -42.21
CA GLY A 38 28.67 11.00 -42.55
C GLY A 38 28.97 11.91 -41.36
N ASP A 39 28.56 11.51 -40.16
CA ASP A 39 28.61 12.36 -38.96
C ASP A 39 29.43 11.70 -37.86
N ILE A 40 30.04 12.52 -37.01
CA ILE A 40 30.84 12.07 -35.87
C ILE A 40 29.98 11.99 -34.60
N GLY A 41 30.28 11.04 -33.71
CA GLY A 41 29.65 10.91 -32.39
C GLY A 41 28.57 9.84 -32.27
N GLY A 42 28.26 9.11 -33.35
CA GLY A 42 27.28 8.01 -33.32
C GLY A 42 25.90 8.46 -32.80
N ILE A 43 25.38 7.79 -31.77
CA ILE A 43 24.11 8.18 -31.11
C ILE A 43 24.25 9.39 -30.17
N SER A 44 25.46 9.90 -29.95
CA SER A 44 25.75 11.12 -29.18
C SER A 44 26.12 12.30 -30.09
N LYS A 45 25.76 12.24 -31.38
CA LYS A 45 25.95 13.35 -32.32
C LYS A 45 24.87 14.42 -32.15
N THR A 46 25.15 15.60 -32.69
CA THR A 46 24.22 16.73 -32.78
C THR A 46 24.04 17.09 -34.25
N ILE A 47 22.81 17.07 -34.75
CA ILE A 47 22.51 17.43 -36.14
C ILE A 47 22.20 18.92 -36.24
N ASN A 48 22.85 19.62 -37.17
CA ASN A 48 22.56 21.02 -37.47
C ASN A 48 21.60 21.15 -38.67
N TYR A 49 20.35 21.51 -38.41
CA TYR A 49 19.32 21.76 -39.42
C TYR A 49 19.04 23.26 -39.55
N LYS A 50 19.55 23.89 -40.61
CA LYS A 50 19.38 25.33 -40.91
C LYS A 50 19.73 26.25 -39.73
N GLY A 51 20.79 25.91 -38.99
CA GLY A 51 21.23 26.64 -37.79
C GLY A 51 20.61 26.16 -36.47
N ASN A 52 19.53 25.38 -36.52
CA ASN A 52 18.91 24.76 -35.34
C ASN A 52 19.51 23.38 -35.09
N ARG A 53 20.07 23.17 -33.90
CA ARG A 53 20.79 21.95 -33.53
C ARG A 53 19.89 21.00 -32.77
N MET A 54 19.97 19.71 -33.08
CA MET A 54 19.15 18.67 -32.46
C MET A 54 19.99 17.46 -32.07
N ASP A 55 19.85 17.06 -30.80
CA ASP A 55 20.50 15.87 -30.28
C ASP A 55 19.66 14.61 -30.50
N ILE A 56 20.37 13.50 -30.61
CA ILE A 56 19.79 12.16 -30.71
C ILE A 56 19.59 11.60 -29.29
N GLY A 57 18.48 11.96 -28.66
CA GLY A 57 18.26 11.67 -27.24
C GLY A 57 18.91 12.71 -26.33
N GLY A 58 18.46 12.77 -25.07
CA GLY A 58 19.02 13.71 -24.09
C GLY A 58 20.34 13.21 -23.53
N HIS A 59 21.47 13.86 -23.88
CA HIS A 59 22.81 13.52 -23.40
C HIS A 59 23.27 14.51 -22.33
N ARG A 60 23.28 14.04 -21.08
CA ARG A 60 23.84 14.80 -19.95
C ARG A 60 25.27 14.36 -19.68
N PHE A 61 26.21 15.31 -19.57
CA PHE A 61 27.59 15.00 -19.20
C PHE A 61 27.75 15.09 -17.69
N PHE A 62 27.73 13.92 -17.07
CA PHE A 62 28.05 13.69 -15.67
C PHE A 62 28.55 12.25 -15.55
N SER A 63 29.61 12.04 -14.79
CA SER A 63 30.10 10.71 -14.45
C SER A 63 30.54 10.66 -12.99
N LYS A 64 30.44 9.48 -12.38
CA LYS A 64 31.07 9.19 -11.08
C LYS A 64 32.59 8.99 -11.22
N SER A 65 33.08 8.76 -12.43
CA SER A 65 34.51 8.57 -12.69
C SER A 65 35.22 9.90 -12.89
N ASP A 66 36.18 10.18 -12.01
CA ASP A 66 37.05 11.35 -12.15
C ASP A 66 37.85 11.30 -13.45
N ARG A 67 38.25 10.11 -13.91
CA ARG A 67 38.94 9.96 -15.20
C ARG A 67 38.09 10.50 -16.35
N VAL A 68 36.79 10.18 -16.37
CA VAL A 68 35.88 10.66 -17.43
C VAL A 68 35.62 12.15 -17.29
N MET A 69 35.41 12.65 -16.07
CA MET A 69 35.18 14.07 -15.83
C MET A 69 36.39 14.92 -16.25
N HIS A 70 37.61 14.52 -15.87
CA HIS A 70 38.84 15.17 -16.33
C HIS A 70 39.01 15.05 -17.84
N TRP A 71 38.72 13.88 -18.42
CA TRP A 71 38.82 13.68 -19.86
C TRP A 71 37.93 14.64 -20.64
N TRP A 72 36.65 14.79 -20.27
CA TRP A 72 35.75 15.73 -20.93
C TRP A 72 36.22 17.18 -20.81
N LEU A 73 36.63 17.59 -19.61
CA LEU A 73 37.10 18.95 -19.37
C LEU A 73 38.46 19.23 -20.00
N ASN A 74 39.24 18.18 -20.29
CA ASN A 74 40.48 18.29 -21.04
C ASN A 74 40.25 18.60 -22.53
N ILE A 75 39.16 18.08 -23.10
CA ILE A 75 38.79 18.38 -24.48
C ILE A 75 38.05 19.72 -24.56
N LEU A 76 37.05 19.95 -23.71
CA LEU A 76 36.26 21.18 -23.67
C LEU A 76 36.23 21.75 -22.23
N PRO A 77 36.96 22.85 -21.94
CA PRO A 77 36.98 23.46 -20.61
C PRO A 77 35.65 24.14 -20.27
N LEU A 78 35.45 24.51 -19.00
CA LEU A 78 34.28 25.27 -18.56
C LEU A 78 34.30 26.72 -19.07
N GLU A 79 33.12 27.27 -19.36
CA GLU A 79 32.93 28.69 -19.74
C GLU A 79 33.45 29.66 -18.67
N GLU A 80 34.04 30.79 -19.10
CA GLU A 80 34.62 31.80 -18.19
C GLU A 80 33.54 32.56 -17.39
N GLY A 81 33.78 32.77 -16.08
CA GLY A 81 32.89 33.52 -15.18
C GLY A 81 32.20 32.69 -14.09
N ASN A 82 32.40 31.37 -14.05
CA ASN A 82 31.84 30.44 -13.06
C ASN A 82 32.96 29.73 -12.27
N ASP A 83 33.40 30.32 -11.15
CA ASP A 83 34.61 29.84 -10.44
C ASP A 83 34.40 28.58 -9.59
N SER A 84 33.19 28.36 -9.06
CA SER A 84 32.84 27.16 -8.30
C SER A 84 31.39 26.72 -8.47
N HIS A 85 31.19 25.42 -8.64
CA HIS A 85 29.86 24.81 -8.73
C HIS A 85 29.73 23.60 -7.84
N GLN A 86 28.70 23.62 -6.99
CA GLN A 86 28.27 22.42 -6.27
C GLN A 86 27.32 21.60 -7.13
N ILE A 87 27.69 20.34 -7.36
CA ILE A 87 26.83 19.31 -7.94
C ILE A 87 26.40 18.38 -6.81
N THR A 88 25.10 18.32 -6.56
CA THR A 88 24.51 17.40 -5.58
C THR A 88 23.99 16.16 -6.28
N TYR A 89 24.31 14.99 -5.73
CA TYR A 89 23.77 13.70 -6.15
C TYR A 89 23.73 12.74 -4.94
N GLN A 90 22.63 12.00 -4.73
CA GLN A 90 22.53 10.96 -3.68
C GLN A 90 22.95 11.44 -2.27
N ASN A 91 22.53 12.63 -1.84
CA ASN A 91 22.94 13.28 -0.58
C ASN A 91 24.46 13.55 -0.44
N LYS A 92 25.25 13.36 -1.49
CA LYS A 92 26.65 13.79 -1.60
C LYS A 92 26.68 15.10 -2.39
N THR A 93 27.52 16.02 -1.95
CA THR A 93 27.80 17.25 -2.68
C THR A 93 29.25 17.20 -3.13
N ARG A 94 29.47 17.39 -4.43
CA ARG A 94 30.79 17.57 -5.00
C ARG A 94 30.93 19.03 -5.40
N GLU A 95 31.88 19.71 -4.82
CA GLU A 95 32.32 21.01 -5.31
C GLU A 95 33.28 20.77 -6.48
N ILE A 96 32.99 21.36 -7.62
CA ILE A 96 33.89 21.37 -8.77
C ILE A 96 34.38 22.81 -8.89
N ASN A 97 35.65 23.03 -8.57
CA ASN A 97 36.30 24.31 -8.79
C ASN A 97 37.00 24.29 -10.14
N ARG A 98 36.92 25.40 -10.90
CA ARG A 98 37.73 25.57 -12.12
C ARG A 98 39.23 25.38 -11.82
N LYS A 99 39.66 25.72 -10.60
CA LYS A 99 41.04 25.58 -10.10
C LYS A 99 41.49 24.12 -9.95
N ASP A 100 40.59 23.15 -9.87
CA ASP A 100 40.91 21.72 -9.79
C ASP A 100 41.33 21.15 -11.17
N PHE A 101 41.14 21.95 -12.24
CA PHE A 101 41.54 21.63 -13.62
C PHE A 101 42.53 22.69 -14.15
N PRO A 102 43.69 22.88 -13.50
CA PRO A 102 44.63 23.92 -13.87
C PRO A 102 45.29 23.60 -15.22
N GLY A 103 45.16 24.51 -16.20
CA GLY A 103 45.97 24.49 -17.43
C GLY A 103 45.23 24.59 -18.76
N ILE A 104 43.90 24.59 -18.78
CA ILE A 104 43.13 24.46 -20.04
C ILE A 104 42.26 25.70 -20.23
N LYS A 105 42.82 26.68 -20.96
CA LYS A 105 42.04 27.78 -21.53
C LYS A 105 41.76 27.43 -22.98
N SER A 106 40.50 27.52 -23.39
CA SER A 106 40.19 27.53 -24.82
C SER A 106 40.35 28.96 -25.32
N ASP A 107 41.18 29.16 -26.34
CA ASP A 107 41.26 30.42 -27.08
C ASP A 107 40.00 30.65 -27.94
N ASP A 108 39.21 29.60 -28.16
CA ASP A 108 37.92 29.62 -28.85
C ASP A 108 36.75 29.70 -27.83
N PRO A 109 35.96 30.79 -27.83
CA PRO A 109 34.85 30.99 -26.89
C PRO A 109 33.67 30.04 -27.11
N ASP A 110 33.64 29.29 -28.22
CA ASP A 110 32.60 28.29 -28.49
C ASP A 110 32.99 26.89 -28.02
N LYS A 111 34.28 26.59 -27.85
CA LYS A 111 34.78 25.29 -27.38
C LYS A 111 34.78 25.20 -25.85
N VAL A 112 33.58 25.29 -25.27
CA VAL A 112 33.38 25.25 -23.83
C VAL A 112 32.20 24.35 -23.42
N MET A 113 32.27 23.86 -22.18
CA MET A 113 31.19 23.19 -21.48
C MET A 113 30.38 24.21 -20.66
N LEU A 114 29.06 24.12 -20.80
CA LEU A 114 28.07 24.88 -20.04
C LEU A 114 27.56 24.07 -18.86
N VAL A 115 27.15 24.75 -17.79
CA VAL A 115 26.55 24.12 -16.61
C VAL A 115 25.05 24.32 -16.68
N ARG A 116 24.30 23.21 -16.66
CA ARG A 116 22.84 23.21 -16.86
C ARG A 116 22.10 22.61 -15.69
N ASN A 117 20.99 23.24 -15.35
CA ASN A 117 20.03 22.69 -14.38
C ASN A 117 19.23 21.58 -15.05
N ARG A 118 18.97 20.52 -14.30
CA ARG A 118 18.11 19.44 -14.75
C ARG A 118 16.70 19.64 -14.23
N LEU A 119 15.76 19.90 -15.13
CA LEU A 119 14.34 19.77 -14.87
C LEU A 119 13.72 18.76 -15.83
N SER A 120 13.16 17.68 -15.27
CA SER A 120 12.39 16.71 -16.05
C SER A 120 11.10 16.35 -15.33
N ARG A 121 10.03 16.23 -16.11
CA ARG A 121 8.68 15.93 -15.63
C ARG A 121 8.03 14.86 -16.48
N ILE A 122 6.96 14.29 -15.96
CA ILE A 122 6.12 13.31 -16.63
C ILE A 122 4.82 14.01 -17.02
N TYR A 123 4.49 14.02 -18.29
CA TYR A 123 3.22 14.51 -18.80
C TYR A 123 2.20 13.37 -18.87
N PHE A 124 1.17 13.45 -18.02
CA PHE A 124 0.16 12.42 -17.84
C PHE A 124 -1.18 13.03 -17.41
N LEU A 125 -2.31 12.50 -17.88
CA LEU A 125 -3.65 13.09 -17.69
C LEU A 125 -3.72 14.59 -18.05
N ARG A 126 -2.95 14.99 -19.06
CA ARG A 126 -2.73 16.38 -19.51
C ARG A 126 -2.21 17.30 -18.40
N LYS A 127 -1.41 16.75 -17.49
CA LYS A 127 -0.81 17.46 -16.34
C LYS A 127 0.66 17.05 -16.19
N PHE A 128 1.47 17.97 -15.70
CA PHE A 128 2.86 17.71 -15.36
C PHE A 128 2.99 17.12 -13.95
N PHE A 129 3.64 15.97 -13.83
CA PHE A 129 4.05 15.32 -12.59
C PHE A 129 5.57 15.39 -12.44
N THR A 130 6.06 15.40 -11.20
CA THR A 130 7.50 15.34 -10.92
C THR A 130 8.09 14.00 -11.36
N TYR A 131 9.35 14.01 -11.78
CA TYR A 131 10.12 12.79 -12.03
C TYR A 131 11.21 12.64 -10.96
N PRO A 132 11.35 11.47 -10.29
CA PRO A 132 10.38 10.37 -10.27
C PRO A 132 9.06 10.81 -9.60
N ILE A 133 7.98 10.06 -9.83
CA ILE A 133 6.70 10.37 -9.18
C ILE A 133 6.84 10.22 -7.66
N THR A 134 6.51 11.29 -6.95
CA THR A 134 6.39 11.31 -5.49
C THR A 134 4.91 11.37 -5.09
N LEU A 135 4.57 10.68 -3.99
CA LEU A 135 3.22 10.70 -3.40
C LEU A 135 3.01 11.98 -2.58
N SER A 136 3.02 13.14 -3.23
CA SER A 136 2.71 14.42 -2.59
C SER A 136 1.20 14.71 -2.56
N VAL A 137 0.77 15.64 -1.70
CA VAL A 137 -0.61 16.16 -1.70
C VAL A 137 -1.02 16.67 -3.09
N GLU A 138 -0.06 17.25 -3.82
CA GLU A 138 -0.25 17.72 -5.19
C GLU A 138 -0.50 16.56 -6.16
N THR A 139 0.29 15.49 -6.11
CA THR A 139 0.08 14.28 -6.91
C THR A 139 -1.30 13.67 -6.64
N LEU A 140 -1.70 13.57 -5.38
CA LEU A 140 -3.02 13.05 -4.98
C LEU A 140 -4.16 13.93 -5.51
N LYS A 141 -4.02 15.26 -5.45
CA LYS A 141 -4.97 16.21 -6.02
C LYS A 141 -5.05 16.11 -7.55
N LYS A 142 -3.91 15.91 -8.23
CA LYS A 142 -3.85 15.75 -9.69
C LYS A 142 -4.54 14.47 -10.17
N LEU A 143 -4.39 13.36 -9.43
CA LEU A 143 -5.02 12.06 -9.71
C LEU A 143 -6.53 12.03 -9.41
N GLY A 144 -6.94 12.70 -8.33
CA GLY A 144 -8.30 12.74 -7.82
C GLY A 144 -8.59 11.64 -6.79
N VAL A 145 -9.47 11.94 -5.83
CA VAL A 145 -9.73 11.10 -4.64
C VAL A 145 -10.15 9.67 -5.01
N ALA A 146 -11.07 9.51 -5.96
CA ALA A 146 -11.56 8.19 -6.37
C ALA A 146 -10.45 7.29 -6.94
N ARG A 147 -9.59 7.84 -7.81
CA ARG A 147 -8.46 7.08 -8.38
C ARG A 147 -7.42 6.72 -7.33
N THR A 148 -7.14 7.66 -6.42
CA THR A 148 -6.24 7.43 -5.28
C THR A 148 -6.73 6.27 -4.40
N ILE A 149 -8.02 6.25 -4.04
CA ILE A 149 -8.60 5.16 -3.25
C ILE A 149 -8.49 3.83 -4.01
N ALA A 150 -8.81 3.81 -5.31
CA ALA A 150 -8.73 2.60 -6.13
C ALA A 150 -7.28 2.08 -6.27
N ILE A 151 -6.29 2.97 -6.37
CA ILE A 151 -4.86 2.62 -6.35
C ILE A 151 -4.50 1.99 -5.00
N LEU A 152 -4.89 2.62 -3.89
CA LEU A 152 -4.57 2.15 -2.54
C LEU A 152 -5.20 0.79 -2.24
N VAL A 153 -6.48 0.60 -2.56
CA VAL A 153 -7.18 -0.68 -2.37
C VAL A 153 -6.52 -1.77 -3.22
N SER A 154 -6.18 -1.48 -4.48
CA SER A 154 -5.53 -2.45 -5.36
C SER A 154 -4.11 -2.80 -4.91
N TYR A 155 -3.37 -1.83 -4.37
CA TYR A 155 -2.07 -2.07 -3.76
C TYR A 155 -2.16 -2.96 -2.52
N LEU A 156 -3.09 -2.65 -1.60
CA LEU A 156 -3.32 -3.47 -0.40
C LEU A 156 -3.71 -4.90 -0.78
N TRP A 157 -4.57 -5.07 -1.78
CA TRP A 157 -4.93 -6.38 -2.31
C TRP A 157 -3.70 -7.15 -2.81
N ALA A 158 -2.82 -6.51 -3.58
CA ALA A 158 -1.59 -7.12 -4.07
C ALA A 158 -0.58 -7.47 -2.96
N GLN A 159 -0.60 -6.75 -1.83
CA GLN A 159 0.22 -7.09 -0.65
C GLN A 159 -0.33 -8.29 0.13
N VAL A 160 -1.65 -8.42 0.22
CA VAL A 160 -2.31 -9.55 0.91
C VAL A 160 -2.28 -10.81 0.05
N PHE A 161 -2.50 -10.68 -1.26
CA PHE A 161 -2.57 -11.78 -2.22
C PHE A 161 -1.56 -11.59 -3.37
N PRO A 162 -0.25 -11.70 -3.10
CA PRO A 162 0.78 -11.52 -4.13
C PRO A 162 0.77 -12.69 -5.13
N LYS A 163 1.00 -12.39 -6.41
CA LYS A 163 1.19 -13.42 -7.44
C LYS A 163 2.56 -14.10 -7.27
N LYS A 164 2.59 -15.43 -7.25
CA LYS A 164 3.81 -16.23 -7.13
C LYS A 164 3.74 -17.48 -8.03
N PRO A 165 4.79 -17.81 -8.81
CA PRO A 165 6.02 -17.03 -9.04
C PRO A 165 5.76 -15.77 -9.89
N GLU A 166 6.63 -14.75 -9.78
CA GLU A 166 6.63 -13.60 -10.69
C GLU A 166 7.25 -14.04 -12.02
N LYS A 167 6.44 -14.19 -13.07
CA LYS A 167 6.93 -14.66 -14.38
C LYS A 167 7.26 -13.51 -15.34
N SER A 168 6.50 -12.43 -15.23
CA SER A 168 6.57 -11.29 -16.15
C SER A 168 6.84 -9.95 -15.46
N LEU A 169 7.22 -8.94 -16.23
CA LEU A 169 7.33 -7.56 -15.79
C LEU A 169 5.98 -7.02 -15.28
N ALA A 170 4.88 -7.43 -15.91
CA ALA A 170 3.53 -7.13 -15.42
C ALA A 170 3.30 -7.68 -14.00
N ASP A 171 3.62 -8.94 -13.74
CA ASP A 171 3.50 -9.53 -12.40
C ASP A 171 4.39 -8.81 -11.38
N PHE A 172 5.63 -8.51 -11.78
CA PHE A 172 6.60 -7.75 -10.98
C PHE A 172 6.04 -6.38 -10.57
N MET A 173 5.49 -5.61 -11.52
CA MET A 173 4.93 -4.28 -11.27
C MET A 173 3.63 -4.35 -10.46
N ILE A 174 2.72 -5.30 -10.75
CA ILE A 174 1.45 -5.45 -10.04
C ILE A 174 1.69 -5.78 -8.56
N ASN A 175 2.62 -6.68 -8.25
CA ASN A 175 2.94 -7.03 -6.86
C ASN A 175 3.53 -5.84 -6.07
N ARG A 176 4.16 -4.87 -6.74
CA ARG A 176 4.81 -3.71 -6.12
C ARG A 176 3.94 -2.46 -6.06
N PHE A 177 3.09 -2.26 -7.06
CA PHE A 177 2.33 -1.01 -7.24
C PHE A 177 0.81 -1.21 -7.22
N GLY A 178 0.33 -2.45 -7.23
CA GLY A 178 -1.08 -2.77 -7.40
C GLY A 178 -1.50 -2.76 -8.87
N LYS A 179 -2.57 -3.51 -9.18
CA LYS A 179 -3.10 -3.66 -10.54
C LYS A 179 -3.59 -2.34 -11.13
N THR A 180 -4.24 -1.50 -10.33
CA THR A 180 -4.80 -0.21 -10.79
C THR A 180 -3.69 0.74 -11.25
N LEU A 181 -2.64 0.94 -10.45
CA LEU A 181 -1.55 1.85 -10.82
C LEU A 181 -0.72 1.32 -11.98
N TYR A 182 -0.53 0.00 -12.05
CA TYR A 182 0.10 -0.66 -13.19
C TYR A 182 -0.61 -0.31 -14.51
N HIS A 183 -1.93 -0.50 -14.61
CA HIS A 183 -2.67 -0.17 -15.83
C HIS A 183 -2.77 1.33 -16.10
N LEU A 184 -2.79 2.15 -15.06
CA LEU A 184 -2.99 3.59 -15.20
C LEU A 184 -1.71 4.31 -15.64
N PHE A 185 -0.54 3.81 -15.23
CA PHE A 185 0.72 4.56 -15.33
C PHE A 185 1.85 3.75 -15.98
N PHE A 186 2.09 2.52 -15.53
CA PHE A 186 3.30 1.80 -15.93
C PHE A 186 3.17 1.07 -17.27
N LYS A 187 2.02 0.43 -17.51
CA LYS A 187 1.83 -0.48 -18.67
C LYS A 187 2.08 0.24 -19.99
N ASP A 188 1.26 1.24 -20.30
CA ASP A 188 1.23 1.87 -21.61
C ASP A 188 2.56 2.55 -21.97
N TYR A 189 3.22 3.20 -21.00
CA TYR A 189 4.52 3.83 -21.23
C TYR A 189 5.63 2.81 -21.44
N THR A 190 5.64 1.72 -20.67
CA THR A 190 6.67 0.67 -20.81
C THR A 190 6.54 -0.05 -22.15
N GLU A 191 5.31 -0.39 -22.55
CA GLU A 191 5.03 -0.99 -23.85
C GLU A 191 5.34 -0.03 -25.01
N LYS A 192 5.08 1.28 -24.84
CA LYS A 192 5.47 2.31 -25.82
C LYS A 192 6.99 2.35 -26.04
N VAL A 193 7.78 2.31 -24.97
CA VAL A 193 9.25 2.35 -25.05
C VAL A 193 9.79 1.09 -25.73
N TRP A 194 9.36 -0.09 -25.28
CA TRP A 194 9.98 -1.35 -25.70
C TRP A 194 9.32 -2.03 -26.90
N GLY A 195 8.11 -1.61 -27.28
CA GLY A 195 7.36 -2.20 -28.38
C GLY A 195 6.84 -3.62 -28.13
N VAL A 196 6.96 -4.13 -26.89
CA VAL A 196 6.58 -5.50 -26.50
C VAL A 196 5.66 -5.45 -25.27
N PRO A 197 4.60 -6.29 -25.21
CA PRO A 197 3.73 -6.39 -24.05
C PRO A 197 4.50 -6.69 -22.75
N CYS A 198 4.09 -6.05 -21.64
CA CYS A 198 4.76 -6.23 -20.34
C CYS A 198 4.68 -7.65 -19.77
N ASP A 199 3.75 -8.48 -20.24
CA ASP A 199 3.60 -9.89 -19.89
C ASP A 199 4.61 -10.81 -20.61
N GLU A 200 5.19 -10.35 -21.71
CA GLU A 200 6.25 -11.06 -22.46
C GLU A 200 7.66 -10.69 -22.00
N ILE A 201 7.81 -9.57 -21.26
CA ILE A 201 9.09 -9.16 -20.69
C ILE A 201 9.34 -9.93 -19.38
N PRO A 202 10.48 -10.61 -19.20
CA PRO A 202 10.80 -11.34 -17.97
C PRO A 202 10.82 -10.45 -16.72
N ALA A 203 10.36 -10.98 -15.58
CA ALA A 203 10.36 -10.26 -14.30
C ALA A 203 11.75 -9.77 -13.85
N GLU A 204 12.81 -10.48 -14.24
CA GLU A 204 14.22 -10.16 -13.94
C GLU A 204 14.62 -8.79 -14.50
N TRP A 205 14.11 -8.45 -15.69
CA TRP A 205 14.29 -7.12 -16.29
C TRP A 205 13.78 -6.03 -15.34
N GLY A 206 12.58 -6.22 -14.78
CA GLY A 206 11.98 -5.30 -13.82
C GLY A 206 12.75 -5.22 -12.52
N ALA A 207 13.24 -6.37 -12.03
CA ALA A 207 14.01 -6.46 -10.80
C ALA A 207 15.36 -5.74 -10.89
N GLN A 208 15.97 -5.70 -12.06
CA GLN A 208 17.19 -4.95 -12.34
C GLN A 208 16.90 -3.45 -12.51
N ARG A 209 15.83 -3.07 -13.22
CA ARG A 209 15.61 -1.67 -13.66
C ARG A 209 14.67 -0.81 -12.81
N ILE A 210 13.75 -1.41 -12.06
CA ILE A 210 12.71 -0.70 -11.29
C ILE A 210 12.97 -0.84 -9.78
N LYS A 211 14.19 -1.25 -9.41
CA LYS A 211 14.62 -1.38 -8.02
C LYS A 211 14.77 0.01 -7.39
N GLY A 212 14.04 0.27 -6.31
CA GLY A 212 14.14 1.52 -5.54
C GLY A 212 12.85 2.35 -5.51
N VAL A 213 11.96 2.22 -6.49
CA VAL A 213 10.65 2.91 -6.47
C VAL A 213 9.73 2.19 -5.50
N SER A 214 9.71 2.61 -4.24
CA SER A 214 8.81 2.06 -3.22
C SER A 214 7.70 3.04 -2.88
N ILE A 215 6.44 2.60 -3.02
CA ILE A 215 5.28 3.32 -2.48
C ILE A 215 5.48 3.60 -0.98
N SER A 216 6.14 2.70 -0.23
CA SER A 216 6.36 2.89 1.21
C SER A 216 7.27 4.08 1.52
N LYS A 217 8.35 4.27 0.74
CA LYS A 217 9.28 5.39 0.92
C LYS A 217 8.65 6.72 0.45
N ALA A 218 7.84 6.67 -0.60
CA ALA A 218 7.09 7.83 -1.07
C ALA A 218 6.01 8.29 -0.06
N ILE A 219 5.35 7.35 0.64
CA ILE A 219 4.40 7.66 1.72
C ILE A 219 5.14 8.20 2.95
N GLU A 220 6.28 7.62 3.32
CA GLU A 220 7.14 8.13 4.41
C GLU A 220 7.51 9.60 4.16
N HIS A 221 7.93 9.93 2.94
CA HIS A 221 8.21 11.32 2.55
C HIS A 221 6.98 12.22 2.65
N ALA A 222 5.80 11.75 2.21
CA ALA A 222 4.55 12.50 2.29
C ALA A 222 4.15 12.83 3.73
N ILE A 223 4.32 11.87 4.65
CA ILE A 223 4.03 12.04 6.09
C ILE A 223 5.03 13.03 6.71
N GLN A 224 6.31 12.95 6.33
CA GLN A 224 7.34 13.88 6.78
C GLN A 224 7.06 15.33 6.29
N GLU A 225 6.60 15.52 5.05
CA GLU A 225 6.18 16.84 4.55
C GLU A 225 4.98 17.40 5.31
N LEU A 226 3.98 16.57 5.62
CA LEU A 226 2.81 16.96 6.40
C LEU A 226 3.15 17.29 7.87
N SER A 227 4.21 16.69 8.41
CA SER A 227 4.70 16.90 9.77
C SER A 227 5.58 18.15 9.94
N LYS A 228 6.17 18.69 8.87
CA LYS A 228 7.01 19.89 8.96
C LYS A 228 6.13 21.15 9.01
N LYS A 229 5.94 21.71 10.22
CA LYS A 229 5.47 23.09 10.40
C LYS A 229 6.32 24.00 9.50
N LYS A 230 5.67 24.82 8.67
CA LYS A 230 6.29 25.91 7.88
C LYS A 230 7.24 26.70 8.80
N LYS A 231 8.54 26.40 8.74
CA LYS A 231 9.58 27.37 9.05
C LYS A 231 9.76 28.20 7.80
N LYS A 232 9.65 29.51 7.98
CA LYS A 232 10.09 30.52 7.03
C LYS A 232 11.61 30.33 6.92
N ASP A 233 12.10 29.72 5.86
CA ASP A 233 13.53 29.69 5.56
C ASP A 233 13.84 30.88 4.66
N GLU A 234 14.61 31.80 5.24
CA GLU A 234 15.46 32.73 4.53
C GLU A 234 16.58 31.95 3.83
N GLY A 235 16.72 32.11 2.52
CA GLY A 235 18.01 32.05 1.81
C GLY A 235 18.84 30.76 1.75
N GLY A 236 18.35 29.58 2.14
CA GLY A 236 19.14 28.34 2.12
C GLY A 236 18.52 27.20 1.29
N ILE A 237 19.03 26.96 0.09
CA ILE A 237 18.65 25.80 -0.76
C ILE A 237 19.29 24.54 -0.18
N ALA A 238 18.57 23.80 0.68
CA ALA A 238 18.92 22.43 1.04
C ALA A 238 17.66 21.64 1.46
N GLN A 239 16.94 21.10 0.47
CA GLN A 239 15.86 20.14 0.71
C GLN A 239 16.47 18.77 1.07
N LYS A 240 16.83 18.58 2.35
CA LYS A 240 17.23 17.25 2.88
C LYS A 240 15.99 16.36 3.04
N GLY A 241 15.88 15.29 2.26
CA GLY A 241 15.03 14.15 2.59
C GLY A 241 14.33 13.38 1.45
N THR A 242 14.42 13.78 0.18
CA THR A 242 13.88 12.99 -0.94
C THR A 242 14.91 11.97 -1.44
N GLU A 243 14.48 10.77 -1.87
CA GLU A 243 15.36 9.82 -2.56
C GLU A 243 15.89 10.43 -3.88
N THR A 244 17.02 11.13 -3.82
CA THR A 244 17.61 11.84 -4.95
C THR A 244 18.72 11.01 -5.60
N SER A 245 18.30 10.02 -6.40
CA SER A 245 19.15 9.48 -7.48
C SER A 245 19.35 10.49 -8.63
N LEU A 246 18.87 11.71 -8.47
CA LEU A 246 18.83 12.73 -9.51
C LEU A 246 19.93 13.78 -9.27
N ILE A 247 20.87 13.83 -10.20
CA ILE A 247 21.79 14.94 -10.38
C ILE A 247 20.99 16.20 -10.73
N GLU A 248 21.17 17.27 -9.96
CA GLU A 248 20.48 18.56 -10.15
C GLU A 248 21.13 19.43 -11.23
N LYS A 249 22.45 19.27 -11.46
CA LYS A 249 23.23 20.01 -12.46
C LYS A 249 24.17 19.10 -13.25
N PHE A 250 24.33 19.35 -14.54
CA PHE A 250 25.21 18.57 -15.42
C PHE A 250 25.97 19.47 -16.39
N PHE A 251 27.04 18.95 -17.00
CA PHE A 251 27.77 19.65 -18.06
C PHE A 251 27.15 19.37 -19.43
N TYR A 252 27.29 20.32 -20.33
CA TYR A 252 26.75 20.23 -21.67
C TYR A 252 27.57 21.09 -22.64
N PRO A 253 28.13 20.56 -23.74
CA PRO A 253 28.88 21.37 -24.69
C PRO A 253 28.02 22.49 -25.28
N LYS A 254 28.60 23.67 -25.52
CA LYS A 254 27.86 24.86 -25.95
C LYS A 254 26.94 24.61 -27.14
N LEU A 255 27.41 23.84 -28.13
CA LEU A 255 26.71 23.51 -29.37
C LEU A 255 26.15 22.07 -29.39
N GLY A 256 26.06 21.41 -28.24
CA GLY A 256 25.54 20.05 -28.11
C GLY A 256 26.61 18.94 -28.04
N PRO A 257 26.26 17.73 -27.57
CA PRO A 257 27.16 16.59 -27.40
C PRO A 257 28.02 16.28 -28.62
N GLY A 258 27.53 16.50 -29.85
CA GLY A 258 28.29 16.28 -31.07
C GLY A 258 29.58 17.10 -31.14
N GLN A 259 29.56 18.34 -30.62
CA GLN A 259 30.70 19.26 -30.62
C GLN A 259 31.93 18.65 -29.93
N LEU A 260 31.71 17.95 -28.81
CA LEU A 260 32.79 17.28 -28.10
C LEU A 260 33.45 16.21 -28.99
N TRP A 261 32.64 15.38 -29.63
CA TRP A 261 33.14 14.25 -30.42
C TRP A 261 33.78 14.69 -31.73
N GLU A 262 33.26 15.75 -32.36
CA GLU A 262 33.90 16.41 -33.50
C GLU A 262 35.28 16.95 -33.13
N GLU A 263 35.41 17.59 -31.97
CA GLU A 263 36.71 18.08 -31.49
C GLU A 263 37.68 16.92 -31.19
N VAL A 264 37.20 15.81 -30.60
CA VAL A 264 38.02 14.60 -30.38
C VAL A 264 38.48 14.01 -31.72
N ALA A 265 37.59 13.91 -32.71
CA ALA A 265 37.92 13.40 -34.03
C ALA A 265 39.00 14.26 -34.71
N ARG A 266 38.88 15.60 -34.61
CA ARG A 266 39.89 16.54 -35.09
C ARG A 266 41.25 16.30 -34.44
N GLN A 267 41.29 16.21 -33.11
CA GLN A 267 42.53 15.94 -32.36
C GLN A 267 43.14 14.58 -32.71
N VAL A 268 42.32 13.53 -32.88
CA VAL A 268 42.75 12.20 -33.33
C VAL A 268 43.44 12.28 -34.70
N GLN A 269 42.86 13.03 -35.65
CA GLN A 269 43.47 13.23 -36.97
C GLN A 269 44.79 14.02 -36.91
N GLU A 270 44.86 15.06 -36.09
CA GLU A 270 46.10 15.84 -35.87
C GLU A 270 47.23 15.01 -35.27
N MET A 271 46.91 14.08 -34.39
CA MET A 271 47.86 13.13 -33.81
C MET A 271 48.21 11.96 -34.75
N GLY A 272 47.65 11.94 -35.98
CA GLY A 272 47.98 10.95 -37.01
C GLY A 272 47.05 9.74 -37.09
N GLY A 273 45.94 9.73 -36.36
CA GLY A 273 44.86 8.76 -36.54
C GLY A 273 44.12 8.96 -37.86
N ILE A 274 43.52 7.90 -38.39
CA ILE A 274 42.81 7.91 -39.67
C ILE A 274 41.32 7.67 -39.43
N ILE A 275 40.44 8.44 -40.07
CA ILE A 275 38.99 8.27 -39.99
C ILE A 275 38.41 8.18 -41.40
N HIS A 276 37.83 7.04 -41.73
CA HIS A 276 37.11 6.81 -42.98
C HIS A 276 35.60 6.89 -42.73
N MET A 277 34.98 7.96 -43.25
CA MET A 277 33.54 8.17 -43.19
C MET A 277 32.82 7.40 -44.31
N HIS A 278 31.51 7.21 -44.16
CA HIS A 278 30.66 6.46 -45.10
C HIS A 278 31.08 5.00 -45.34
N CYS A 279 31.93 4.43 -44.49
CA CYS A 279 32.47 3.08 -44.63
C CYS A 279 31.70 2.09 -43.76
N ASP A 280 30.89 1.25 -44.40
CA ASP A 280 30.09 0.22 -43.74
C ASP A 280 30.83 -1.11 -43.73
N VAL A 281 31.23 -1.58 -42.54
CA VAL A 281 31.95 -2.84 -42.39
C VAL A 281 31.03 -4.01 -42.71
N LYS A 282 31.41 -4.83 -43.70
CA LYS A 282 30.62 -5.98 -44.16
C LYS A 282 31.16 -7.31 -43.67
N ASN A 283 32.48 -7.50 -43.80
CA ASN A 283 33.12 -8.77 -43.44
C ASN A 283 34.26 -8.56 -42.46
N ILE A 284 34.41 -9.48 -41.51
CA ILE A 284 35.46 -9.56 -40.51
C ILE A 284 36.10 -10.94 -40.65
N TYR A 285 37.37 -10.99 -41.03
CA TYR A 285 38.09 -12.23 -41.30
C TYR A 285 38.80 -12.69 -40.04
N THR A 286 38.63 -13.96 -39.69
CA THR A 286 39.23 -14.57 -38.49
C THR A 286 40.03 -15.81 -38.83
N GLU A 287 41.21 -15.96 -38.22
CA GLU A 287 42.11 -17.11 -38.34
C GLU A 287 42.76 -17.37 -36.97
N ASP A 288 42.84 -18.64 -36.54
CA ASP A 288 43.49 -19.07 -35.29
C ASP A 288 43.18 -18.19 -34.06
N ASN A 289 41.88 -17.98 -33.78
CA ASN A 289 41.41 -17.15 -32.65
C ASN A 289 41.85 -15.67 -32.70
N THR A 290 42.18 -15.15 -33.88
CA THR A 290 42.48 -13.72 -34.08
C THR A 290 41.68 -13.18 -35.25
N VAL A 291 41.39 -11.87 -35.22
CA VAL A 291 40.89 -11.13 -36.38
C VAL A 291 42.10 -10.68 -37.19
N THR A 292 42.08 -10.95 -38.50
CA THR A 292 43.21 -10.65 -39.39
C THR A 292 42.93 -9.45 -40.30
N ALA A 293 41.67 -9.26 -40.68
CA ALA A 293 41.25 -8.16 -41.55
C ALA A 293 39.77 -7.82 -41.41
N VAL A 294 39.40 -6.62 -41.88
CA VAL A 294 38.01 -6.23 -42.15
C VAL A 294 37.89 -5.69 -43.56
N THR A 295 36.71 -5.86 -44.18
CA THR A 295 36.34 -5.17 -45.42
C THR A 295 35.15 -4.27 -45.17
N ALA A 296 35.28 -3.00 -45.54
CA ALA A 296 34.22 -2.02 -45.51
C ALA A 296 33.86 -1.55 -46.92
N VAL A 297 32.60 -1.22 -47.15
CA VAL A 297 32.11 -0.66 -48.40
C VAL A 297 31.77 0.80 -48.18
N ASN A 298 32.28 1.68 -49.03
CA ASN A 298 31.89 3.08 -49.01
C ASN A 298 30.47 3.23 -49.59
N ASN A 299 29.50 3.59 -48.76
CA ASN A 299 28.09 3.67 -49.16
C ASN A 299 27.79 4.80 -50.17
N LYS A 300 28.73 5.72 -50.43
CA LYS A 300 28.60 6.76 -51.45
C LYS A 300 29.23 6.38 -52.79
N THR A 301 30.40 5.74 -52.77
CA THR A 301 31.15 5.42 -54.00
C THR A 301 31.01 3.97 -54.44
N GLY A 302 30.60 3.08 -53.54
CA GLY A 302 30.57 1.63 -53.76
C GLY A 302 31.94 0.95 -53.66
N GLU A 303 33.01 1.70 -53.38
CA GLU A 303 34.37 1.16 -53.29
C GLU A 303 34.56 0.29 -52.04
N GLU A 304 35.26 -0.83 -52.22
CA GLU A 304 35.62 -1.73 -51.13
C GLU A 304 37.01 -1.40 -50.58
N LEU A 305 37.10 -1.25 -49.26
CA LEU A 305 38.32 -1.00 -48.52
C LEU A 305 38.63 -2.21 -47.62
N ARG A 306 39.73 -2.90 -47.89
CA ARG A 306 40.25 -3.98 -47.04
C ARG A 306 41.37 -3.46 -46.15
N LEU A 307 41.25 -3.67 -44.84
CA LEU A 307 42.23 -3.25 -43.84
C LEU A 307 42.69 -4.44 -42.98
N THR A 308 44.00 -4.57 -42.81
CA THR A 308 44.63 -5.45 -41.82
C THR A 308 45.08 -4.63 -40.62
N GLY A 309 45.11 -5.24 -39.44
CA GLY A 309 45.56 -4.59 -38.21
C GLY A 309 45.91 -5.60 -37.12
N ASP A 310 46.52 -5.10 -36.05
CA ASP A 310 46.97 -5.90 -34.91
C ASP A 310 45.86 -6.01 -33.86
N TYR A 311 45.09 -4.94 -33.66
CA TYR A 311 43.99 -4.87 -32.71
C TYR A 311 42.69 -4.43 -33.39
N PHE A 312 41.56 -4.92 -32.92
CA PHE A 312 40.23 -4.62 -33.47
C PHE A 312 39.29 -4.20 -32.35
N PHE A 313 38.64 -3.05 -32.51
CA PHE A 313 37.62 -2.55 -31.59
C PHE A 313 36.29 -2.50 -32.31
N SER A 314 35.26 -3.08 -31.70
CA SER A 314 33.91 -3.04 -32.25
C SER A 314 32.98 -2.28 -31.32
N THR A 315 32.40 -1.20 -31.86
CA THR A 315 31.29 -0.47 -31.25
C THR A 315 29.96 -0.71 -31.97
N MET A 316 29.99 -1.43 -33.09
CA MET A 316 28.81 -1.76 -33.91
C MET A 316 27.90 -2.77 -33.20
N PRO A 317 26.63 -2.90 -33.60
CA PRO A 317 25.71 -3.89 -33.04
C PRO A 317 26.28 -5.31 -33.12
N VAL A 318 26.32 -6.03 -31.99
CA VAL A 318 26.76 -7.45 -31.94
C VAL A 318 26.09 -8.33 -32.99
N LYS A 319 24.80 -8.12 -33.27
CA LYS A 319 24.08 -8.86 -34.32
C LYS A 319 24.74 -8.72 -35.70
N GLU A 320 25.15 -7.50 -36.05
CA GLU A 320 25.81 -7.22 -37.34
C GLU A 320 27.26 -7.70 -37.32
N LEU A 321 27.96 -7.54 -36.18
CA LEU A 321 29.33 -8.02 -36.02
C LEU A 321 29.42 -9.54 -36.26
N ILE A 322 28.60 -10.32 -35.54
CA ILE A 322 28.59 -11.78 -35.67
C ILE A 322 28.13 -12.21 -37.05
N GLY A 323 27.16 -11.51 -37.64
CA GLY A 323 26.70 -11.76 -39.00
C GLY A 323 27.75 -11.45 -40.08
N GLY A 324 28.71 -10.57 -39.79
CA GLY A 324 29.82 -10.22 -40.68
C GLY A 324 31.09 -11.05 -40.49
N ILE A 325 31.18 -11.93 -39.48
CA ILE A 325 32.39 -12.76 -39.31
C ILE A 325 32.43 -13.83 -40.41
N VAL A 326 33.48 -13.77 -41.23
CA VAL A 326 33.83 -14.78 -42.23
C VAL A 326 34.83 -15.74 -41.58
N GLY A 327 34.30 -16.81 -41.02
CA GLY A 327 35.03 -17.82 -40.25
C GLY A 327 34.11 -18.88 -39.64
N ASN A 328 34.63 -19.69 -38.73
CA ASN A 328 33.87 -20.75 -38.07
C ASN A 328 33.08 -20.20 -36.86
N VAL A 329 31.96 -19.50 -37.13
CA VAL A 329 31.02 -19.07 -36.07
C VAL A 329 30.10 -20.25 -35.71
N PRO A 330 30.04 -20.69 -34.44
CA PRO A 330 29.12 -21.74 -34.03
C PRO A 330 27.65 -21.41 -34.34
N ALA A 331 26.89 -22.39 -34.86
CA ALA A 331 25.51 -22.16 -35.31
C ALA A 331 24.60 -21.61 -34.20
N ASN A 332 24.80 -22.03 -32.95
CA ASN A 332 24.08 -21.49 -31.79
C ASN A 332 24.40 -20.01 -31.52
N VAL A 333 25.66 -19.59 -31.70
CA VAL A 333 26.09 -18.19 -31.51
C VAL A 333 25.47 -17.30 -32.58
N SER A 334 25.52 -17.75 -33.84
CA SER A 334 24.89 -17.04 -34.96
C SER A 334 23.37 -16.90 -34.77
N ASP A 335 22.68 -17.98 -34.37
CA ASP A 335 21.24 -17.95 -34.10
C ASP A 335 20.88 -16.96 -32.98
N ILE A 336 21.60 -16.99 -31.85
CA ILE A 336 21.38 -16.07 -30.72
C ILE A 336 21.62 -14.63 -31.16
N ALA A 337 22.76 -14.34 -31.81
CA ALA A 337 23.11 -13.00 -32.24
C ALA A 337 22.09 -12.43 -33.24
N SER A 338 21.61 -13.24 -34.19
CA SER A 338 20.59 -12.84 -35.18
C SER A 338 19.25 -12.44 -34.56
N LYS A 339 18.94 -12.99 -33.37
CA LYS A 339 17.69 -12.76 -32.63
C LYS A 339 17.83 -11.75 -31.50
N LEU A 340 19.02 -11.18 -31.27
CA LEU A 340 19.18 -10.08 -30.32
C LEU A 340 18.31 -8.89 -30.75
N GLN A 341 17.56 -8.37 -29.79
CA GLN A 341 16.58 -7.31 -30.04
C GLN A 341 17.18 -5.95 -29.74
N TYR A 342 16.89 -5.01 -30.64
CA TYR A 342 17.24 -3.62 -30.52
C TYR A 342 15.98 -2.79 -30.72
N ARG A 343 15.93 -1.62 -30.10
CA ARG A 343 14.90 -0.61 -30.36
C ARG A 343 15.51 0.51 -31.17
N ASP A 344 14.76 0.98 -32.16
CA ASP A 344 15.09 2.16 -32.96
C ASP A 344 14.28 3.36 -32.43
N PHE A 345 14.60 4.56 -32.88
CA PHE A 345 13.65 5.66 -32.74
C PHE A 345 13.74 6.65 -33.89
N ILE A 346 12.64 7.36 -34.07
CA ILE A 346 12.55 8.53 -34.93
C ILE A 346 12.53 9.75 -34.03
N THR A 347 13.38 10.73 -34.32
CA THR A 347 13.30 12.06 -33.73
C THR A 347 12.79 13.06 -34.76
N VAL A 348 11.81 13.85 -34.36
CA VAL A 348 11.23 14.92 -35.18
C VAL A 348 11.51 16.25 -34.51
N GLY A 349 12.29 17.10 -35.18
CA GLY A 349 12.51 18.48 -34.76
C GLY A 349 11.37 19.35 -35.26
N ILE A 350 10.73 20.11 -34.37
CA ILE A 350 9.66 21.06 -34.70
C ILE A 350 10.09 22.44 -34.23
N LEU A 351 10.18 23.38 -35.18
CA LEU A 351 10.45 24.79 -34.91
C LEU A 351 9.12 25.49 -34.70
N LEU A 352 8.96 26.11 -33.54
CA LEU A 352 7.75 26.81 -33.15
C LEU A 352 8.06 28.28 -32.93
N ARG A 353 7.12 29.16 -33.30
CA ARG A 353 7.13 30.57 -32.88
C ARG A 353 7.14 30.69 -31.35
N LYS A 354 6.35 29.85 -30.67
CA LYS A 354 6.31 29.69 -29.21
C LYS A 354 5.54 28.44 -28.83
N LEU A 355 5.84 27.89 -27.67
CA LEU A 355 4.99 26.89 -27.02
C LEU A 355 3.66 27.53 -26.58
N SER A 356 2.60 26.73 -26.58
CA SER A 356 1.26 27.19 -26.18
C SER A 356 0.43 26.07 -25.57
N PHE A 357 -0.51 26.41 -24.69
CA PHE A 357 -1.45 25.45 -24.13
C PHE A 357 -2.89 25.87 -24.44
N LEU A 358 -3.77 24.89 -24.63
CA LEU A 358 -5.19 25.12 -24.84
C LEU A 358 -5.89 25.34 -23.49
N ASP A 359 -6.42 26.55 -23.27
CA ASP A 359 -7.25 26.83 -22.11
C ASP A 359 -8.63 26.19 -22.28
N LYS A 360 -8.96 25.23 -21.41
CA LYS A 360 -10.23 24.50 -21.51
C LYS A 360 -11.47 25.34 -21.20
N HIS A 361 -11.31 26.48 -20.54
CA HIS A 361 -12.43 27.36 -20.20
C HIS A 361 -12.75 28.33 -21.33
N THR A 362 -11.72 28.86 -22.00
CA THR A 362 -11.90 29.84 -23.08
C THR A 362 -11.83 29.23 -24.47
N GLY A 363 -11.25 28.03 -24.62
CA GLY A 363 -11.00 27.40 -25.92
C GLY A 363 -9.85 28.02 -26.70
N GLU A 364 -9.10 28.94 -26.11
CA GLU A 364 -8.03 29.69 -26.76
C GLU A 364 -6.64 29.13 -26.43
N TRP A 365 -5.72 29.22 -27.38
CA TRP A 365 -4.31 28.90 -27.19
C TRP A 365 -3.58 30.06 -26.51
N LYS A 366 -3.02 29.80 -25.32
CA LYS A 366 -2.24 30.77 -24.54
C LYS A 366 -0.76 30.41 -24.54
N PRO A 367 0.17 31.39 -24.47
CA PRO A 367 1.60 31.11 -24.38
C PRO A 367 1.94 30.19 -23.20
N LEU A 368 2.79 29.19 -23.44
CA LEU A 368 3.27 28.25 -22.44
C LEU A 368 4.78 28.44 -22.28
N LYS A 369 5.24 28.66 -21.03
CA LYS A 369 6.67 28.66 -20.72
C LYS A 369 7.02 27.37 -19.98
N LEU A 370 8.00 26.62 -20.50
CA LEU A 370 8.52 25.40 -19.89
C LEU A 370 10.02 25.55 -19.72
N GLU A 371 10.51 25.19 -18.54
CA GLU A 371 11.95 25.19 -18.20
C GLU A 371 12.53 23.75 -18.24
N ASP A 372 11.72 22.77 -18.64
CA ASP A 372 12.14 21.37 -18.72
C ASP A 372 13.22 21.19 -19.79
N THR A 373 14.23 20.39 -19.50
CA THR A 373 15.16 19.91 -20.53
C THR A 373 14.50 18.79 -21.34
N TRP A 374 13.85 17.84 -20.65
CA TRP A 374 13.04 16.80 -21.31
C TRP A 374 11.81 16.38 -20.49
N ILE A 375 10.80 15.91 -21.21
CA ILE A 375 9.48 15.56 -20.66
C ILE A 375 9.08 14.17 -21.16
N TYR A 376 8.75 13.26 -20.24
CA TYR A 376 8.24 11.95 -20.59
C TYR A 376 6.74 12.02 -20.90
N ILE A 377 6.31 11.49 -22.05
CA ILE A 377 4.91 11.54 -22.49
C ILE A 377 4.24 10.18 -22.26
N GLN A 378 3.48 10.09 -21.17
CA GLN A 378 2.74 8.88 -20.80
C GLN A 378 1.29 8.88 -21.26
N GLU A 379 0.91 9.86 -22.08
CA GLU A 379 -0.41 9.87 -22.70
C GLU A 379 -0.58 8.67 -23.63
N LYS A 380 -1.65 7.90 -23.40
CA LYS A 380 -1.94 6.65 -24.12
C LYS A 380 -2.48 6.85 -25.52
N ASP A 381 -2.97 8.05 -25.84
CA ASP A 381 -3.61 8.39 -27.10
C ASP A 381 -2.65 9.00 -28.13
N VAL A 382 -1.34 8.95 -27.86
CA VAL A 382 -0.27 9.44 -28.74
C VAL A 382 0.93 8.49 -28.73
N LYS A 383 1.66 8.44 -29.85
CA LYS A 383 2.86 7.62 -30.05
C LYS A 383 4.11 8.26 -29.48
N VAL A 384 4.20 9.59 -29.44
CA VAL A 384 5.37 10.29 -28.87
C VAL A 384 5.62 9.81 -27.44
N GLY A 385 6.88 9.50 -27.16
CA GLY A 385 7.33 8.96 -25.87
C GLY A 385 8.09 9.98 -25.03
N ARG A 386 8.81 10.90 -25.68
CA ARG A 386 9.61 11.93 -25.00
C ARG A 386 9.66 13.22 -25.82
N LEU A 387 9.66 14.35 -25.13
CA LEU A 387 9.95 15.66 -25.69
C LEU A 387 11.28 16.18 -25.14
N GLN A 388 12.05 16.86 -25.98
CA GLN A 388 13.24 17.61 -25.61
C GLN A 388 13.06 19.08 -26.01
N LEU A 389 13.36 19.99 -25.09
CA LEU A 389 13.29 21.43 -25.36
C LEU A 389 14.72 21.95 -25.52
N PHE A 390 15.23 21.98 -26.75
CA PHE A 390 16.66 22.21 -27.01
C PHE A 390 17.15 23.57 -26.54
N ASN A 391 16.30 24.60 -26.54
CA ASN A 391 16.58 25.91 -25.95
C ASN A 391 17.06 25.81 -24.49
N ASN A 392 16.50 24.88 -23.73
CA ASN A 392 16.78 24.71 -22.30
C ASN A 392 18.04 23.86 -22.04
N TRP A 393 18.51 23.11 -23.04
CA TRP A 393 19.82 22.43 -22.99
C TRP A 393 20.95 23.43 -23.25
N SER A 394 20.80 24.28 -24.26
CA SER A 394 21.67 25.44 -24.48
C SER A 394 20.95 26.47 -25.37
N PRO A 395 21.08 27.77 -25.07
CA PRO A 395 20.49 28.83 -25.89
C PRO A 395 21.10 28.87 -27.31
N TYR A 396 22.27 28.25 -27.51
CA TYR A 396 22.96 28.15 -28.80
C TYR A 396 22.50 26.94 -29.64
N MET A 397 21.52 26.16 -29.15
CA MET A 397 20.92 25.07 -29.91
C MET A 397 19.85 25.56 -30.90
N VAL A 398 19.41 26.82 -30.78
CA VAL A 398 18.41 27.43 -31.65
C VAL A 398 19.05 28.61 -32.38
N ASN A 399 18.69 28.81 -33.64
CA ASN A 399 19.21 29.93 -34.43
C ASN A 399 18.57 31.27 -34.02
N ASP A 400 17.27 31.27 -33.76
CA ASP A 400 16.51 32.43 -33.28
C ASP A 400 16.09 32.21 -31.81
N PRO A 401 16.66 32.97 -30.85
CA PRO A 401 16.35 32.84 -29.42
C PRO A 401 14.88 33.05 -29.05
N ASP A 402 14.10 33.74 -29.88
CA ASP A 402 12.67 34.01 -29.64
C ASP A 402 11.76 32.85 -30.09
N THR A 403 12.32 31.82 -30.71
CA THR A 403 11.61 30.61 -31.14
C THR A 403 11.83 29.44 -30.18
N ALA A 404 10.97 28.43 -30.24
CA ALA A 404 11.12 27.18 -29.47
C ALA A 404 11.45 26.01 -30.40
N TRP A 405 12.56 25.32 -30.12
CA TRP A 405 13.03 24.15 -30.87
C TRP A 405 12.77 22.87 -30.06
N VAL A 406 11.81 22.08 -30.52
CA VAL A 406 11.29 20.91 -29.81
C VAL A 406 11.66 19.63 -30.54
N GLY A 407 12.37 18.72 -29.88
CA GLY A 407 12.61 17.36 -30.35
C GLY A 407 11.54 16.40 -29.84
N MET A 408 10.84 15.71 -30.72
CA MET A 408 9.85 14.70 -30.41
C MET A 408 10.38 13.31 -30.74
N GLU A 409 10.46 12.43 -29.74
CA GLU A 409 10.98 11.08 -29.91
C GLU A 409 9.88 10.02 -29.94
N PHE A 410 9.95 9.18 -30.98
CA PHE A 410 9.05 8.08 -31.25
C PHE A 410 9.82 6.77 -31.24
N PHE A 411 9.62 5.97 -30.20
CA PHE A 411 10.19 4.63 -30.12
C PHE A 411 9.53 3.75 -31.18
N CYS A 412 10.32 3.14 -32.07
CA CYS A 412 9.84 2.28 -33.16
C CYS A 412 10.94 1.29 -33.56
N ASN A 413 10.62 0.34 -34.44
CA ASN A 413 11.59 -0.56 -35.05
C ASN A 413 11.57 -0.33 -36.57
N GLU A 414 12.68 -0.65 -37.25
CA GLU A 414 12.77 -0.65 -38.72
C GLU A 414 11.65 -1.46 -39.39
N THR A 415 11.13 -2.48 -38.69
CA THR A 415 10.03 -3.34 -39.15
C THR A 415 8.65 -2.71 -39.03
N ASP A 416 8.48 -1.69 -38.18
CA ASP A 416 7.19 -1.09 -37.87
C ASP A 416 6.69 -0.24 -39.06
N ASP A 417 5.37 -0.22 -39.29
CA ASP A 417 4.78 0.57 -40.39
C ASP A 417 5.09 2.07 -40.25
N PHE A 418 5.18 2.56 -39.01
CA PHE A 418 5.52 3.96 -38.75
C PHE A 418 6.92 4.35 -39.24
N TRP A 419 7.89 3.43 -39.20
CA TRP A 419 9.25 3.69 -39.66
C TRP A 419 9.35 3.89 -41.17
N LYS A 420 8.51 3.16 -41.91
CA LYS A 420 8.48 3.12 -43.38
C LYS A 420 7.74 4.29 -44.01
N LEU A 421 7.06 5.11 -43.21
CA LEU A 421 6.34 6.29 -43.70
C LEU A 421 7.32 7.34 -44.27
N PRO A 422 6.89 8.14 -45.27
CA PRO A 422 7.64 9.31 -45.71
C PRO A 422 7.83 10.34 -44.60
N ASP A 423 8.92 11.10 -44.66
CA ASP A 423 9.27 12.11 -43.64
C ASP A 423 8.19 13.18 -43.47
N SER A 424 7.53 13.58 -44.56
CA SER A 424 6.42 14.54 -44.54
C SER A 424 5.22 14.03 -43.74
N GLU A 425 4.88 12.74 -43.83
CA GLU A 425 3.78 12.14 -43.09
C GLU A 425 4.13 11.98 -41.60
N ILE A 426 5.38 11.58 -41.29
CA ILE A 426 5.87 11.50 -39.92
C ILE A 426 5.84 12.88 -39.25
N ALA A 427 6.30 13.91 -39.95
CA ALA A 427 6.26 15.29 -39.46
C ALA A 427 4.82 15.75 -39.18
N ALA A 428 3.88 15.47 -40.09
CA ALA A 428 2.47 15.79 -39.90
C ALA A 428 1.87 15.07 -38.68
N ILE A 429 2.21 13.80 -38.47
CA ILE A 429 1.79 13.04 -37.27
C ILE A 429 2.36 13.69 -36.00
N ALA A 430 3.65 14.04 -35.99
CA ALA A 430 4.28 14.67 -34.83
C ALA A 430 3.65 16.02 -34.47
N ILE A 431 3.40 16.87 -35.47
CA ILE A 431 2.70 18.16 -35.30
C ILE A 431 1.28 17.92 -34.75
N SER A 432 0.54 16.97 -35.32
CA SER A 432 -0.81 16.63 -34.84
C SER A 432 -0.80 16.11 -33.41
N GLU A 433 0.17 15.29 -33.03
CA GLU A 433 0.29 14.77 -31.66
C GLU A 433 0.68 15.86 -30.67
N LEU A 434 1.58 16.79 -31.04
CA LEU A 434 1.95 17.94 -30.22
C LEU A 434 0.75 18.85 -29.92
N GLN A 435 -0.12 19.05 -30.92
CA GLN A 435 -1.39 19.74 -30.74
C GLN A 435 -2.36 18.94 -29.87
N LYS A 436 -2.48 17.63 -30.10
CA LYS A 436 -3.39 16.74 -29.36
C LYS A 436 -3.04 16.62 -27.87
N ILE A 437 -1.76 16.65 -27.51
CA ILE A 437 -1.33 16.71 -26.11
C ILE A 437 -1.46 18.12 -25.51
N GLY A 438 -1.72 19.14 -26.33
CA GLY A 438 -2.02 20.49 -25.87
C GLY A 438 -0.78 21.32 -25.52
N LEU A 439 0.35 21.08 -26.18
CA LEU A 439 1.62 21.78 -25.92
C LEU A 439 2.08 22.74 -27.03
N ALA A 440 1.42 22.72 -28.20
CA ALA A 440 1.51 23.80 -29.20
C ALA A 440 0.31 23.78 -30.17
N SER A 441 -0.16 24.95 -30.61
CA SER A 441 -1.04 25.06 -31.80
C SER A 441 -0.27 24.81 -33.09
N ILE A 442 -0.92 24.22 -34.10
CA ILE A 442 -0.38 24.10 -35.45
C ILE A 442 0.00 25.46 -36.06
N ASP A 443 -0.70 26.54 -35.70
CA ASP A 443 -0.42 27.91 -36.20
C ASP A 443 0.94 28.45 -35.72
N ASN A 444 1.52 27.84 -34.69
CA ASN A 444 2.85 28.22 -34.22
C ASN A 444 3.98 27.46 -34.94
N VAL A 445 3.69 26.48 -35.79
CA VAL A 445 4.72 25.69 -36.49
C VAL A 445 5.34 26.51 -37.61
N LEU A 446 6.67 26.59 -37.61
CA LEU A 446 7.47 27.33 -38.60
C LEU A 446 8.21 26.38 -39.56
N ASP A 447 8.76 25.28 -39.05
CA ASP A 447 9.50 24.29 -39.84
C ASP A 447 9.55 22.95 -39.09
N SER A 448 9.89 21.86 -39.79
CA SER A 448 10.06 20.54 -39.20
C SER A 448 11.10 19.69 -39.93
N THR A 449 11.76 18.77 -39.23
CA THR A 449 12.71 17.80 -39.80
C THR A 449 12.59 16.44 -39.13
N VAL A 450 12.90 15.35 -39.85
CA VAL A 450 12.78 13.97 -39.38
C VAL A 450 14.13 13.27 -39.47
N LEU A 451 14.50 12.55 -38.42
CA LEU A 451 15.73 11.75 -38.35
C LEU A 451 15.42 10.36 -37.82
N ARG A 452 15.86 9.34 -38.58
CA ARG A 452 15.79 7.92 -38.22
C ARG A 452 17.09 7.48 -37.56
N VAL A 453 16.99 6.77 -36.44
CA VAL A 453 18.14 6.34 -35.67
C VAL A 453 18.01 4.86 -35.32
N GLU A 454 18.87 4.07 -35.94
CA GLU A 454 18.90 2.61 -35.80
C GLU A 454 19.57 2.18 -34.49
N LYS A 455 19.09 1.07 -33.95
CA LYS A 455 19.66 0.22 -32.90
C LYS A 455 20.06 1.00 -31.65
N THR A 456 19.22 1.93 -31.26
CA THR A 456 19.47 2.88 -30.18
C THR A 456 19.38 2.27 -28.79
N TYR A 457 18.53 1.26 -28.55
CA TYR A 457 18.40 0.61 -27.25
C TYR A 457 18.60 -0.91 -27.37
N PRO A 458 19.67 -1.49 -26.79
CA PRO A 458 19.76 -2.94 -26.65
C PRO A 458 18.70 -3.42 -25.65
N ALA A 459 17.97 -4.48 -26.00
CA ALA A 459 16.85 -4.97 -25.22
C ALA A 459 17.22 -6.26 -24.46
N TYR A 460 16.93 -6.31 -23.15
CA TYR A 460 17.32 -7.42 -22.28
C TYR A 460 16.20 -8.46 -22.12
N PHE A 461 15.65 -8.90 -23.26
CA PHE A 461 14.64 -9.95 -23.32
C PHE A 461 14.80 -10.74 -24.64
N GLY A 462 14.04 -11.82 -24.81
CA GLY A 462 14.23 -12.73 -25.94
C GLY A 462 15.57 -13.46 -25.89
N ALA A 463 16.36 -13.40 -26.97
CA ALA A 463 17.64 -14.11 -27.10
C ALA A 463 18.72 -13.64 -26.11
N TYR A 464 18.54 -12.48 -25.46
CA TYR A 464 19.49 -11.93 -24.48
C TYR A 464 19.79 -12.87 -23.31
N ALA A 465 18.84 -13.73 -22.92
CA ALA A 465 19.05 -14.73 -21.86
C ALA A 465 20.18 -15.73 -22.15
N HIS A 466 20.67 -15.79 -23.40
CA HIS A 466 21.78 -16.63 -23.84
C HIS A 466 22.95 -15.80 -24.40
N PHE A 467 23.02 -14.50 -24.09
CA PHE A 467 24.08 -13.61 -24.55
C PHE A 467 25.47 -14.00 -24.02
N ASP A 468 25.52 -14.71 -22.89
CA ASP A 468 26.74 -15.29 -22.32
C ASP A 468 27.51 -16.16 -23.34
N LYS A 469 26.79 -16.89 -24.21
CA LYS A 469 27.40 -17.72 -25.26
C LYS A 469 28.03 -16.88 -26.37
N VAL A 470 27.39 -15.76 -26.74
CA VAL A 470 27.93 -14.83 -27.73
C VAL A 470 29.19 -14.17 -27.19
N ARG A 471 29.13 -13.70 -25.94
CA ARG A 471 30.30 -13.18 -25.22
C ARG A 471 31.44 -14.19 -25.18
N ALA A 472 31.16 -15.42 -24.74
CA ALA A 472 32.17 -16.46 -24.62
C ALA A 472 32.89 -16.73 -25.95
N TYR A 473 32.16 -16.73 -27.07
CA TYR A 473 32.75 -16.82 -28.41
C TYR A 473 33.61 -15.61 -28.77
N THR A 474 33.10 -14.38 -28.60
CA THR A 474 33.89 -13.18 -28.93
C THR A 474 35.11 -12.99 -28.01
N ASP A 475 35.03 -13.51 -26.79
CA ASP A 475 36.15 -13.46 -25.85
C ASP A 475 37.30 -14.38 -26.30
N THR A 476 37.05 -15.43 -27.12
CA THR A 476 38.13 -16.26 -27.71
C THR A 476 38.95 -15.53 -28.76
N LEU A 477 38.41 -14.47 -29.39
CA LEU A 477 39.14 -13.68 -30.39
C LEU A 477 40.07 -12.69 -29.69
N GLU A 478 41.33 -13.05 -29.45
CA GLU A 478 42.22 -12.37 -28.49
C GLU A 478 42.38 -10.87 -28.76
N ASN A 479 42.51 -10.49 -30.04
CA ASN A 479 42.72 -9.11 -30.46
C ASN A 479 41.43 -8.33 -30.79
N LEU A 480 40.25 -8.89 -30.50
CA LEU A 480 38.96 -8.22 -30.68
C LEU A 480 38.38 -7.73 -29.33
N PHE A 481 38.13 -6.43 -29.25
CA PHE A 481 37.56 -5.76 -28.07
C PHE A 481 36.16 -5.22 -28.38
N LEU A 482 35.16 -5.78 -27.70
CA LEU A 482 33.79 -5.26 -27.71
C LEU A 482 33.67 -4.13 -26.68
N VAL A 483 33.37 -2.92 -27.14
CA VAL A 483 33.26 -1.74 -26.29
C VAL A 483 32.03 -0.90 -26.64
N GLY A 484 31.58 -0.09 -25.68
CA GLY A 484 30.42 0.78 -25.85
C GLY A 484 29.08 0.07 -25.81
N ARG A 485 28.02 0.82 -26.13
CA ARG A 485 26.62 0.42 -25.95
C ARG A 485 26.23 -0.79 -26.82
N ASN A 486 26.35 -0.65 -28.13
CA ASN A 486 25.90 -1.67 -29.07
C ASN A 486 26.95 -2.76 -29.31
N GLY A 487 28.24 -2.42 -29.22
CA GLY A 487 29.36 -3.37 -29.25
C GLY A 487 29.28 -4.40 -28.14
N MET A 488 28.80 -4.02 -26.96
CA MET A 488 28.64 -4.94 -25.82
C MET A 488 27.20 -5.43 -25.61
N HIS A 489 26.24 -4.98 -26.43
CA HIS A 489 24.80 -5.15 -26.19
C HIS A 489 24.39 -4.75 -24.76
N LYS A 490 24.98 -3.67 -24.23
CA LYS A 490 24.69 -3.13 -22.90
C LYS A 490 24.07 -1.74 -23.04
N TYR A 491 23.00 -1.47 -22.30
CA TYR A 491 22.36 -0.15 -22.21
C TYR A 491 23.29 0.81 -21.44
N ASN A 492 24.32 1.32 -22.12
CA ASN A 492 25.33 2.20 -21.56
C ASN A 492 25.00 3.66 -21.83
N ASN A 493 25.35 4.52 -20.88
CA ASN A 493 25.48 5.96 -21.10
C ASN A 493 26.84 6.27 -21.77
N ALA A 494 27.07 7.52 -22.16
CA ALA A 494 28.31 7.92 -22.84
C ALA A 494 29.56 7.65 -21.98
N ASP A 495 29.53 8.02 -20.70
CA ASP A 495 30.64 7.81 -19.76
C ASP A 495 31.03 6.35 -19.58
N HIS A 496 30.04 5.46 -19.42
CA HIS A 496 30.28 4.03 -19.35
C HIS A 496 30.88 3.49 -20.66
N SER A 497 30.42 3.99 -21.80
CA SER A 497 30.95 3.60 -23.11
C SER A 497 32.42 4.02 -23.26
N MET A 498 32.77 5.21 -22.76
CA MET A 498 34.16 5.67 -22.71
C MET A 498 35.02 4.82 -21.78
N LEU A 499 34.52 4.49 -20.59
CA LEU A 499 35.26 3.66 -19.64
C LEU A 499 35.59 2.28 -20.23
N THR A 500 34.67 1.67 -20.98
CA THR A 500 34.95 0.39 -21.67
C THR A 500 36.07 0.50 -22.69
N ALA A 501 36.15 1.63 -23.41
CA ALA A 501 37.23 1.89 -24.34
C ALA A 501 38.56 2.17 -23.63
N MET A 502 38.54 3.00 -22.58
CA MET A 502 39.70 3.32 -21.75
C MET A 502 40.34 2.07 -21.15
N VAL A 503 39.54 1.17 -20.55
CA VAL A 503 40.02 -0.09 -19.95
C VAL A 503 40.51 -1.06 -21.02
N ALA A 504 39.91 -1.09 -22.21
CA ALA A 504 40.42 -1.90 -23.30
C ALA A 504 41.80 -1.42 -23.78
N VAL A 505 42.06 -0.11 -23.81
CA VAL A 505 43.41 0.43 -24.09
C VAL A 505 44.39 0.12 -22.95
N ASP A 506 43.95 0.21 -21.69
CA ASP A 506 44.76 -0.21 -20.54
C ASP A 506 45.20 -1.68 -20.67
N ASN A 507 44.27 -2.57 -21.05
CA ASN A 507 44.57 -3.98 -21.29
C ASN A 507 45.62 -4.20 -22.39
N ILE A 508 45.56 -3.43 -23.49
CA ILE A 508 46.57 -3.52 -24.56
C ILE A 508 47.94 -3.09 -24.06
N ILE A 509 48.02 -2.02 -23.27
CA ILE A 509 49.29 -1.52 -22.70
C ILE A 509 49.88 -2.55 -21.75
N ASP A 510 49.06 -3.17 -20.91
CA ASP A 510 49.47 -4.12 -19.88
C ASP A 510 49.63 -5.57 -20.41
N GLY A 511 49.35 -5.81 -21.70
CA GLY A 511 49.42 -7.14 -22.31
C GLY A 511 48.35 -8.12 -21.80
N ILE A 512 47.22 -7.61 -21.32
CA ILE A 512 46.10 -8.40 -20.79
C ILE A 512 45.14 -8.78 -21.93
N THR A 513 44.99 -10.07 -22.20
CA THR A 513 44.07 -10.58 -23.23
C THR A 513 42.67 -10.90 -22.70
N SER A 514 42.50 -11.09 -21.39
CA SER A 514 41.17 -11.24 -20.77
C SER A 514 40.36 -9.94 -20.89
N LYS A 515 39.06 -10.08 -21.14
CA LYS A 515 38.11 -8.95 -21.26
C LYS A 515 37.20 -8.82 -20.03
N ASP A 516 37.42 -9.62 -18.98
CA ASP A 516 36.53 -9.66 -17.81
C ASP A 516 36.39 -8.30 -17.13
N ASN A 517 37.47 -7.52 -17.06
CA ASN A 517 37.44 -6.18 -16.47
C ASN A 517 36.64 -5.17 -17.30
N ILE A 518 36.67 -5.26 -18.64
CA ILE A 518 35.83 -4.46 -19.55
C ILE A 518 34.36 -4.83 -19.32
N TRP A 519 34.06 -6.13 -19.25
CA TRP A 519 32.70 -6.62 -18.96
C TRP A 519 32.23 -6.31 -17.53
N ALA A 520 33.15 -6.14 -16.57
CA ALA A 520 32.85 -5.77 -15.19
C ALA A 520 32.50 -4.28 -15.00
N ILE A 521 32.72 -3.43 -16.01
CA ILE A 521 32.27 -2.04 -16.01
C ILE A 521 30.74 -2.06 -15.98
N ASN A 522 30.23 -1.93 -14.76
CA ASN A 522 28.84 -2.12 -14.42
C ASN A 522 28.10 -0.80 -14.58
N THR A 523 27.30 -0.72 -15.65
CA THR A 523 26.28 0.32 -15.81
C THR A 523 25.12 0.16 -14.83
N GLU A 524 25.05 -1.01 -14.16
CA GLU A 524 24.02 -1.36 -13.18
C GLU A 524 24.33 -0.81 -11.77
N GLN A 525 25.58 -0.43 -11.47
CA GLN A 525 25.97 0.11 -10.16
C GLN A 525 25.68 1.61 -9.99
N GLU A 526 25.30 2.34 -11.05
CA GLU A 526 24.83 3.74 -10.89
C GLU A 526 23.52 3.86 -10.09
N TYR A 527 22.74 2.78 -10.00
CA TYR A 527 21.51 2.67 -9.18
C TYR A 527 21.64 1.74 -7.96
N HIS A 528 22.82 1.14 -7.74
CA HIS A 528 23.04 0.12 -6.72
C HIS A 528 24.22 0.48 -5.81
N GLU A 529 23.96 1.37 -4.85
CA GLU A 529 24.71 1.41 -3.58
C GLU A 529 23.71 1.31 -2.43
N GLU A 530 23.11 0.13 -2.29
CA GLU A 530 22.58 -0.37 -1.02
C GLU A 530 22.47 -1.89 -1.16
N LYS A 531 23.61 -2.56 -1.02
CA LYS A 531 23.63 -3.95 -0.58
C LYS A 531 24.68 -4.09 0.49
N ASP A 532 24.15 -4.31 1.68
CA ASP A 532 24.84 -4.74 2.88
C ASP A 532 25.91 -5.79 2.56
N LYS A 533 27.07 -5.61 3.19
CA LYS A 533 27.95 -6.71 3.51
C LYS A 533 27.08 -7.78 4.18
N ALA A 534 26.92 -8.90 3.50
CA ALA A 534 26.31 -10.08 4.09
C ALA A 534 27.23 -10.52 5.24
N ASP A 535 26.79 -10.27 6.46
CA ASP A 535 27.29 -10.95 7.64
C ASP A 535 27.20 -12.46 7.41
N ALA A 536 28.32 -13.14 7.63
CA ALA A 536 28.34 -14.58 7.80
C ALA A 536 27.34 -14.97 8.90
N PRO A 537 26.59 -16.08 8.74
CA PRO A 537 25.62 -16.48 9.75
C PRO A 537 26.35 -16.75 11.08
N PRO A 538 25.97 -16.08 12.19
CA PRO A 538 26.53 -16.42 13.49
C PRO A 538 26.10 -17.84 13.87
N ALA A 539 27.03 -18.57 14.48
CA ALA A 539 26.82 -19.91 14.99
C ALA A 539 25.52 -20.01 15.78
N ALA A 540 24.75 -21.07 15.51
CA ALA A 540 23.46 -21.34 16.12
C ALA A 540 23.55 -21.33 17.66
N VAL A 541 23.09 -20.25 18.27
CA VAL A 541 22.78 -20.23 19.70
C VAL A 541 21.56 -21.10 19.91
N ILE A 542 21.75 -22.23 20.58
CA ILE A 542 20.66 -23.11 21.01
C ILE A 542 19.67 -22.25 21.82
N PRO A 543 18.40 -22.09 21.40
CA PRO A 543 17.47 -21.23 22.10
C PRO A 543 17.16 -21.84 23.47
N LYS A 544 17.34 -21.04 24.54
CA LYS A 544 16.81 -21.38 25.87
C LYS A 544 15.31 -21.72 25.74
N PRO A 545 14.81 -22.77 26.41
CA PRO A 545 13.40 -23.13 26.35
C PRO A 545 12.53 -21.93 26.77
N ALA A 546 11.49 -21.64 25.99
CA ALA A 546 10.57 -20.56 26.29
C ALA A 546 9.80 -20.87 27.59
N LEU A 547 9.86 -19.95 28.56
CA LEU A 547 9.16 -20.04 29.85
C LEU A 547 7.71 -20.50 29.68
N SER A 548 7.25 -21.41 30.54
CA SER A 548 5.84 -21.76 30.63
C SER A 548 5.01 -20.55 31.09
N PHE A 549 3.70 -20.53 30.82
CA PHE A 549 2.87 -19.38 31.24
C PHE A 549 2.76 -19.27 32.76
N LYS A 550 2.82 -20.40 33.47
CA LYS A 550 2.88 -20.44 34.94
C LYS A 550 4.17 -19.79 35.44
N GLU A 551 5.32 -20.13 34.84
CA GLU A 551 6.61 -19.47 35.14
C GLU A 551 6.59 -17.99 34.76
N TYR A 552 5.96 -17.63 33.64
CA TYR A 552 5.82 -16.22 33.26
C TYR A 552 5.04 -15.41 34.31
N LEU A 553 3.95 -15.94 34.85
CA LEU A 553 3.15 -15.24 35.87
C LEU A 553 3.87 -15.18 37.21
N TRP A 554 4.38 -16.34 37.67
CA TRP A 554 4.84 -16.49 39.04
C TRP A 554 6.36 -16.38 39.18
N ASP A 555 7.18 -16.68 38.19
CA ASP A 555 8.64 -16.66 38.39
C ASP A 555 9.28 -15.32 37.99
N MET A 556 8.56 -14.48 37.24
CA MET A 556 8.98 -13.10 36.96
C MET A 556 8.63 -12.16 38.13
N PRO A 557 9.62 -11.51 38.79
CA PRO A 557 9.37 -10.62 39.93
C PRO A 557 8.39 -9.47 39.60
N TRP A 558 8.48 -8.92 38.39
CA TRP A 558 7.60 -7.86 37.93
C TRP A 558 6.14 -8.30 37.81
N ASN A 559 5.88 -9.51 37.29
CA ASN A 559 4.52 -10.00 37.12
C ASN A 559 3.88 -10.40 38.46
N LYS A 560 4.66 -11.02 39.36
CA LYS A 560 4.27 -11.24 40.77
C LYS A 560 3.81 -9.95 41.43
N LEU A 561 4.61 -8.88 41.30
CA LEU A 561 4.31 -7.58 41.89
C LEU A 561 3.02 -6.99 41.30
N LEU A 562 2.83 -7.06 39.99
CA LEU A 562 1.60 -6.61 39.34
C LEU A 562 0.37 -7.39 39.81
N ILE A 563 0.45 -8.72 39.94
CA ILE A 563 -0.66 -9.55 40.45
C ILE A 563 -1.03 -9.15 41.89
N PHE A 564 -0.02 -8.94 42.75
CA PHE A 564 -0.24 -8.50 44.12
C PHE A 564 -0.95 -7.14 44.18
N PHE A 565 -0.47 -6.15 43.41
CA PHE A 565 -1.11 -4.84 43.34
C PHE A 565 -2.50 -4.87 42.67
N ALA A 566 -2.73 -5.78 41.70
CA ALA A 566 -4.08 -6.01 41.18
C ALA A 566 -5.02 -6.48 42.29
N GLY A 567 -4.59 -7.43 43.14
CA GLY A 567 -5.39 -7.90 44.28
C GLY A 567 -5.79 -6.76 45.21
N LEU A 568 -4.82 -5.95 45.66
CA LEU A 568 -5.07 -4.78 46.50
C LEU A 568 -5.98 -3.75 45.81
N GLY A 569 -5.70 -3.45 44.54
CA GLY A 569 -6.46 -2.49 43.75
C GLY A 569 -7.91 -2.93 43.52
N ILE A 570 -8.17 -4.22 43.29
CA ILE A 570 -9.51 -4.79 43.14
C ILE A 570 -10.30 -4.63 44.44
N ILE A 571 -9.70 -4.97 45.58
CA ILE A 571 -10.33 -4.87 46.90
C ILE A 571 -10.63 -3.41 47.23
N ALA A 572 -9.65 -2.51 47.09
CA ALA A 572 -9.83 -1.09 47.38
C ALA A 572 -10.92 -0.46 46.51
N GLN A 573 -10.89 -0.71 45.18
CA GLN A 573 -11.93 -0.25 44.26
C GLN A 573 -13.31 -0.74 44.66
N PHE A 574 -13.44 -2.02 45.02
CA PHE A 574 -14.71 -2.61 45.42
C PHE A 574 -15.25 -2.00 46.72
N LEU A 575 -14.40 -1.84 47.75
CA LEU A 575 -14.80 -1.27 49.03
C LEU A 575 -15.22 0.19 48.89
N ILE A 576 -14.44 1.00 48.17
CA ILE A 576 -14.78 2.40 47.88
C ILE A 576 -16.10 2.45 47.11
N PHE A 577 -16.25 1.63 46.08
CA PHE A 577 -17.48 1.61 45.27
C PHE A 577 -18.70 1.20 46.10
N LYS A 578 -18.61 0.14 46.92
CA LYS A 578 -19.72 -0.32 47.77
C LYS A 578 -20.05 0.63 48.91
N TYR A 579 -19.11 1.45 49.37
CA TYR A 579 -19.43 2.56 50.27
C TYR A 579 -20.41 3.54 49.60
N PHE A 580 -20.20 3.88 48.33
CA PHE A 580 -21.10 4.79 47.61
C PHE A 580 -22.38 4.11 47.09
N TYR A 581 -22.30 2.83 46.73
CA TYR A 581 -23.41 2.02 46.24
C TYR A 581 -23.66 0.80 47.15
N PRO A 582 -24.25 0.98 48.35
CA PRO A 582 -24.39 -0.09 49.35
C PRO A 582 -25.24 -1.27 48.87
N SER A 583 -26.25 -1.02 48.06
CA SER A 583 -27.12 -2.06 47.49
C SER A 583 -26.77 -2.38 46.04
N ALA A 584 -27.18 -3.55 45.56
CA ALA A 584 -27.17 -3.85 44.13
C ALA A 584 -28.18 -2.99 43.36
N GLY A 585 -27.87 -2.68 42.09
CA GLY A 585 -28.77 -2.02 41.17
C GLY A 585 -29.70 -3.00 40.44
N PHE A 586 -30.89 -2.54 40.06
CA PHE A 586 -31.86 -3.31 39.29
C PHE A 586 -32.25 -2.58 38.01
N ILE A 587 -32.34 -3.34 36.93
CA ILE A 587 -32.87 -2.90 35.65
C ILE A 587 -34.34 -3.30 35.61
N ASP A 588 -35.22 -2.31 35.45
CA ASP A 588 -36.67 -2.50 35.37
C ASP A 588 -37.01 -3.43 34.20
N GLY A 589 -37.85 -4.44 34.46
CA GLY A 589 -38.07 -5.55 33.52
C GLY A 589 -36.96 -6.61 33.60
N ASP A 590 -35.74 -6.31 33.12
CA ASP A 590 -34.66 -7.31 32.95
C ASP A 590 -34.32 -8.04 34.26
N SER A 591 -33.91 -7.31 35.30
CA SER A 591 -33.42 -7.91 36.55
C SER A 591 -34.48 -8.78 37.22
N TYR A 592 -35.73 -8.32 37.21
CA TYR A 592 -36.83 -9.01 37.87
C TYR A 592 -37.24 -10.28 37.10
N VAL A 593 -37.24 -10.26 35.76
CA VAL A 593 -37.45 -11.47 34.94
C VAL A 593 -36.40 -12.53 35.24
N TYR A 594 -35.15 -12.15 35.46
CA TYR A 594 -34.10 -13.11 35.83
C TYR A 594 -34.35 -13.73 37.21
N LEU A 595 -34.77 -12.93 38.19
CA LEU A 595 -35.07 -13.39 39.56
C LEU A 595 -36.32 -14.29 39.60
N GLU A 596 -37.39 -13.91 38.91
CA GLU A 596 -38.60 -14.73 38.77
C GLU A 596 -38.29 -16.08 38.13
N SER A 597 -37.49 -16.07 37.06
CA SER A 597 -37.07 -17.31 36.39
C SER A 597 -36.18 -18.18 37.27
N ALA A 598 -35.34 -17.57 38.11
CA ALA A 598 -34.50 -18.29 39.07
C ALA A 598 -35.35 -18.90 40.19
N TYR A 599 -36.31 -18.14 40.72
CA TYR A 599 -37.25 -18.55 41.75
C TYR A 599 -38.17 -19.69 41.29
N GLY A 600 -38.82 -19.52 40.13
CA GLY A 600 -39.71 -20.52 39.54
C GLY A 600 -38.98 -21.66 38.81
N ASN A 601 -37.65 -21.63 38.74
CA ASN A 601 -36.82 -22.58 37.99
C ASN A 601 -37.25 -22.78 36.52
N PHE A 602 -37.62 -21.70 35.84
CA PHE A 602 -38.10 -21.81 34.46
C PHE A 602 -37.01 -22.28 33.49
N ASN A 603 -37.44 -22.97 32.43
CA ASN A 603 -36.55 -23.44 31.34
C ASN A 603 -36.53 -22.47 30.15
N ILE A 604 -37.52 -21.59 30.05
CA ILE A 604 -37.63 -20.53 29.03
C ILE A 604 -38.22 -19.27 29.65
N ASN A 605 -37.80 -18.11 29.15
CA ASN A 605 -38.43 -16.82 29.39
C ASN A 605 -38.04 -15.85 28.25
N THR A 606 -38.54 -14.61 28.30
CA THR A 606 -38.24 -13.52 27.37
C THR A 606 -36.73 -13.32 27.16
N TYR A 607 -35.95 -13.54 28.22
CA TYR A 607 -34.48 -13.56 28.19
C TYR A 607 -33.90 -14.97 28.34
N PRO A 608 -32.65 -15.20 27.88
CA PRO A 608 -31.96 -16.46 28.09
C PRO A 608 -31.84 -16.83 29.58
N ILE A 609 -32.08 -18.09 29.90
CA ILE A 609 -32.17 -18.58 31.29
C ILE A 609 -30.83 -18.76 32.00
N GLY A 610 -29.69 -18.68 31.30
CA GLY A 610 -28.37 -19.01 31.86
C GLY A 610 -28.01 -18.16 33.08
N TYR A 611 -28.30 -16.86 33.05
CA TYR A 611 -28.08 -15.99 34.20
C TYR A 611 -29.00 -16.33 35.38
N SER A 612 -30.27 -16.68 35.13
CA SER A 612 -31.18 -17.13 36.18
C SER A 612 -30.73 -18.43 36.83
N LYS A 613 -30.17 -19.38 36.06
CA LYS A 613 -29.59 -20.61 36.62
C LYS A 613 -28.34 -20.29 37.46
N PHE A 614 -27.53 -19.33 37.03
CA PHE A 614 -26.40 -18.81 37.83
C PHE A 614 -26.88 -18.19 39.15
N LEU A 615 -27.88 -17.30 39.13
CA LEU A 615 -28.46 -16.71 40.35
C LEU A 615 -29.00 -17.78 41.30
N ARG A 616 -29.70 -18.79 40.76
CA ARG A 616 -30.23 -19.90 41.55
C ARG A 616 -29.10 -20.72 42.19
N LEU A 617 -28.07 -21.06 41.44
CA LEU A 617 -26.89 -21.74 41.98
C LEU A 617 -26.19 -20.90 43.06
N PHE A 618 -26.03 -19.60 42.83
CA PHE A 618 -25.43 -18.71 43.82
C PHE A 618 -26.25 -18.66 45.12
N SER A 619 -27.58 -18.64 44.99
CA SER A 619 -28.50 -18.58 46.14
C SER A 619 -28.44 -19.77 47.09
N THR A 620 -27.87 -20.91 46.66
CA THR A 620 -27.65 -22.07 47.55
C THR A 620 -26.52 -21.84 48.54
N PHE A 621 -25.62 -20.88 48.27
CA PHE A 621 -24.50 -20.54 49.13
C PHE A 621 -24.77 -19.28 49.95
N THR A 622 -25.38 -18.26 49.34
CA THR A 622 -25.71 -17.01 50.03
C THR A 622 -26.80 -16.23 49.30
N LYS A 623 -27.58 -15.46 50.05
CA LYS A 623 -28.57 -14.50 49.54
C LYS A 623 -28.09 -13.05 49.61
N SER A 624 -26.80 -12.82 49.90
CA SER A 624 -26.24 -11.46 49.96
C SER A 624 -26.09 -10.87 48.55
N ASP A 625 -26.67 -9.69 48.35
CA ASP A 625 -26.50 -8.91 47.11
C ASP A 625 -25.05 -8.43 46.94
N THR A 626 -24.40 -8.02 48.03
CA THR A 626 -23.01 -7.58 48.02
C THR A 626 -22.07 -8.73 47.68
N ALA A 627 -22.34 -9.95 48.15
CA ALA A 627 -21.58 -11.13 47.76
C ALA A 627 -21.78 -11.47 46.27
N LEU A 628 -23.00 -11.30 45.73
CA LEU A 628 -23.27 -11.48 44.30
C LEU A 628 -22.47 -10.47 43.48
N VAL A 629 -22.55 -9.18 43.83
CA VAL A 629 -21.82 -8.10 43.14
C VAL A 629 -20.30 -8.33 43.22
N ALA A 630 -19.78 -8.78 44.37
CA ALA A 630 -18.38 -9.16 44.53
C ALA A 630 -17.98 -10.30 43.59
N LEU A 631 -18.76 -11.38 43.53
CA LEU A 631 -18.47 -12.51 42.66
C LEU A 631 -18.47 -12.09 41.18
N GLN A 632 -19.48 -11.33 40.74
CA GLN A 632 -19.56 -10.82 39.37
C GLN A 632 -18.35 -9.96 39.01
N TYR A 633 -17.95 -9.06 39.92
CA TYR A 633 -16.79 -8.18 39.73
C TYR A 633 -15.48 -8.97 39.68
N LEU A 634 -15.30 -9.97 40.56
CA LEU A 634 -14.12 -10.83 40.56
C LEU A 634 -14.01 -11.68 39.29
N LEU A 635 -15.12 -12.22 38.79
CA LEU A 635 -15.15 -12.96 37.53
C LEU A 635 -14.76 -12.07 36.34
N LEU A 636 -15.23 -10.83 36.31
CA LEU A 636 -14.85 -9.84 35.30
C LEU A 636 -13.35 -9.50 35.36
N GLN A 637 -12.86 -9.14 36.54
CA GLN A 637 -11.46 -8.77 36.75
C GLN A 637 -10.52 -9.94 36.41
N SER A 638 -10.89 -11.17 36.79
CA SER A 638 -10.13 -12.37 36.45
C SER A 638 -10.05 -12.59 34.93
N GLY A 639 -11.17 -12.43 34.22
CA GLY A 639 -11.20 -12.53 32.75
C GLY A 639 -10.36 -11.46 32.05
N ALA A 640 -10.42 -10.21 32.54
CA ALA A 640 -9.64 -9.10 32.00
C ALA A 640 -8.13 -9.28 32.24
N LEU A 641 -7.73 -9.65 33.46
CA LEU A 641 -6.33 -9.90 33.80
C LEU A 641 -5.78 -11.12 33.04
N ALA A 642 -6.57 -12.19 32.90
CA ALA A 642 -6.19 -13.35 32.09
C ALA A 642 -5.88 -12.95 30.64
N LEU A 643 -6.70 -12.08 30.04
CA LEU A 643 -6.44 -11.51 28.72
C LEU A 643 -5.14 -10.69 28.71
N VAL A 644 -4.96 -9.73 29.63
CA VAL A 644 -3.77 -8.86 29.69
C VAL A 644 -2.48 -9.66 29.78
N PHE A 645 -2.39 -10.61 30.71
CA PHE A 645 -1.18 -11.43 30.85
C PHE A 645 -0.98 -12.38 29.67
N THR A 646 -2.06 -12.88 29.04
CA THR A 646 -1.96 -13.66 27.80
C THR A 646 -1.38 -12.82 26.65
N LEU A 647 -1.83 -11.56 26.52
CA LEU A 647 -1.26 -10.62 25.53
C LEU A 647 0.20 -10.30 25.82
N GLY A 648 0.55 -10.09 27.09
CA GLY A 648 1.92 -9.90 27.55
C GLY A 648 2.84 -11.08 27.20
N TYR A 649 2.34 -12.29 27.40
CA TYR A 649 3.05 -13.53 27.13
C TYR A 649 3.34 -13.76 25.64
N PHE A 650 2.34 -13.61 24.78
CA PHE A 650 2.48 -13.89 23.35
C PHE A 650 3.08 -12.73 22.54
N TYR A 651 2.75 -11.48 22.86
CA TYR A 651 3.12 -10.32 22.04
C TYR A 651 4.28 -9.50 22.61
N ARG A 652 4.65 -9.70 23.88
CA ARG A 652 5.79 -9.06 24.56
C ARG A 652 5.85 -7.52 24.32
N PRO A 653 4.78 -6.77 24.63
CA PRO A 653 4.79 -5.32 24.51
C PRO A 653 5.86 -4.68 25.42
N GLY A 654 6.30 -3.46 25.08
CA GLY A 654 7.18 -2.69 25.95
C GLY A 654 6.57 -2.46 27.34
N LYS A 655 7.40 -2.32 28.38
CA LYS A 655 6.95 -2.20 29.78
C LYS A 655 5.92 -1.08 30.00
N VAL A 656 6.09 0.06 29.33
CA VAL A 656 5.16 1.20 29.41
C VAL A 656 3.80 0.83 28.83
N ILE A 657 3.78 0.27 27.61
CA ILE A 657 2.54 -0.14 26.95
C ILE A 657 1.83 -1.24 27.74
N PHE A 658 2.58 -2.21 28.26
CA PHE A 658 2.03 -3.23 29.14
C PHE A 658 1.44 -2.64 30.42
N GLY A 659 2.10 -1.65 31.02
CA GLY A 659 1.60 -0.94 32.20
C GLY A 659 0.30 -0.17 31.91
N ILE A 660 0.20 0.53 30.77
CA ILE A 660 -1.02 1.23 30.36
C ILE A 660 -2.16 0.24 30.11
N LEU A 661 -1.88 -0.86 29.41
CA LEU A 661 -2.85 -1.92 29.16
C LEU A 661 -3.37 -2.52 30.47
N PHE A 662 -2.45 -2.84 31.39
CA PHE A 662 -2.76 -3.40 32.70
C PHE A 662 -3.61 -2.43 33.54
N ALA A 663 -3.20 -1.17 33.65
CA ALA A 663 -3.93 -0.15 34.41
C ALA A 663 -5.32 0.13 33.79
N GLY A 664 -5.41 0.26 32.47
CA GLY A 664 -6.68 0.51 31.76
C GLY A 664 -7.69 -0.63 31.88
N MET A 665 -7.22 -1.86 32.07
CA MET A 665 -8.07 -3.03 32.33
C MET A 665 -8.45 -3.15 33.81
N LEU A 666 -7.48 -2.96 34.72
CA LEU A 666 -7.68 -3.10 36.17
C LEU A 666 -8.58 -2.01 36.76
N PHE A 667 -8.41 -0.77 36.31
CA PHE A 667 -9.11 0.40 36.82
C PHE A 667 -10.25 0.87 35.90
N ASN A 668 -10.80 -0.04 35.08
CA ASN A 668 -11.91 0.28 34.19
C ASN A 668 -13.20 0.46 35.01
N PRO A 669 -13.74 1.70 35.19
CA PRO A 669 -14.89 1.93 36.04
C PRO A 669 -16.13 1.16 35.58
N VAL A 670 -16.31 0.91 34.28
CA VAL A 670 -17.47 0.17 33.76
C VAL A 670 -17.62 -1.20 34.43
N PHE A 671 -16.53 -1.86 34.82
CA PHE A 671 -16.59 -3.18 35.45
C PHE A 671 -17.34 -3.17 36.78
N LEU A 672 -17.14 -2.14 37.61
CA LEU A 672 -17.87 -1.98 38.87
C LEU A 672 -19.35 -1.69 38.61
N TYR A 673 -19.64 -0.78 37.68
CA TYR A 673 -21.02 -0.40 37.37
C TYR A 673 -21.83 -1.57 36.80
N ILE A 674 -21.30 -2.32 35.83
CA ILE A 674 -22.04 -3.47 35.29
C ILE A 674 -22.13 -4.62 36.30
N ALA A 675 -21.12 -4.82 37.15
CA ALA A 675 -21.13 -5.86 38.19
C ALA A 675 -22.10 -5.55 39.32
N ASN A 676 -22.40 -4.27 39.57
CA ASN A 676 -23.33 -3.84 40.62
C ASN A 676 -24.79 -4.14 40.28
N TYR A 677 -25.12 -4.36 39.01
CA TYR A 677 -26.48 -4.70 38.61
C TYR A 677 -26.75 -6.20 38.67
N VAL A 678 -27.97 -6.57 39.07
CA VAL A 678 -28.49 -7.93 38.94
C VAL A 678 -28.86 -8.16 37.47
N SER A 679 -27.84 -8.38 36.64
CA SER A 679 -27.96 -8.52 35.18
C SER A 679 -26.95 -9.52 34.63
N SER A 680 -27.30 -10.10 33.48
CA SER A 680 -26.41 -10.99 32.71
C SER A 680 -25.13 -10.32 32.19
N ASP A 681 -25.05 -8.98 32.16
CA ASP A 681 -23.98 -8.20 31.53
C ASP A 681 -22.57 -8.59 32.03
N ALA A 682 -22.38 -8.62 33.35
CA ALA A 682 -21.07 -8.90 33.96
C ALA A 682 -20.61 -10.35 33.72
N LEU A 683 -21.48 -11.32 33.96
CA LEU A 683 -21.17 -12.73 33.74
C LEU A 683 -20.89 -13.00 32.25
N PHE A 684 -21.70 -12.42 31.35
CA PHE A 684 -21.51 -12.58 29.91
C PHE A 684 -20.18 -12.01 29.43
N LEU A 685 -19.82 -10.79 29.86
CA LEU A 685 -18.55 -10.17 29.49
C LEU A 685 -17.35 -10.97 30.04
N SER A 686 -17.44 -11.50 31.26
CA SER A 686 -16.40 -12.37 31.82
C SER A 686 -16.18 -13.63 30.97
N LEU A 687 -17.25 -14.36 30.65
CA LEU A 687 -17.20 -15.54 29.78
C LEU A 687 -16.64 -15.20 28.40
N SER A 688 -16.98 -14.02 27.87
CA SER A 688 -16.52 -13.54 26.57
C SER A 688 -15.03 -13.21 26.54
N LEU A 689 -14.49 -12.61 27.60
CA LEU A 689 -13.06 -12.35 27.75
C LEU A 689 -12.28 -13.67 27.88
N VAL A 690 -12.79 -14.61 28.66
CA VAL A 690 -12.21 -15.96 28.76
C VAL A 690 -12.23 -16.66 27.40
N TRP A 691 -13.36 -16.61 26.69
CA TRP A 691 -13.49 -17.20 25.35
C TRP A 691 -12.49 -16.61 24.35
N PHE A 692 -12.39 -15.28 24.26
CA PHE A 692 -11.44 -14.65 23.34
C PHE A 692 -9.99 -14.99 23.73
N THR A 693 -9.70 -15.06 25.03
CA THR A 693 -8.40 -15.52 25.54
C THR A 693 -8.11 -16.94 25.08
N LEU A 694 -9.07 -17.88 25.20
CA LEU A 694 -8.91 -19.26 24.70
C LEU A 694 -8.63 -19.31 23.19
N LEU A 695 -9.25 -18.42 22.39
CA LEU A 695 -8.97 -18.35 20.96
C LEU A 695 -7.52 -17.91 20.67
N LEU A 696 -6.98 -16.95 21.43
CA LEU A 696 -5.57 -16.57 21.33
C LEU A 696 -4.65 -17.75 21.66
N TRP A 697 -4.98 -18.52 22.68
CA TRP A 697 -4.26 -19.74 23.03
C TRP A 697 -4.34 -20.80 21.92
N ILE A 698 -5.51 -21.02 21.33
CA ILE A 698 -5.71 -21.93 20.18
C ILE A 698 -4.85 -21.52 18.97
N LEU A 699 -4.67 -20.21 18.74
CA LEU A 699 -3.86 -19.69 17.64
C LEU A 699 -2.35 -19.91 17.85
N HIS A 700 -1.86 -19.68 19.07
CA HIS A 700 -0.41 -19.69 19.37
C HIS A 700 0.11 -21.01 19.93
N LYS A 701 -0.64 -21.66 20.82
CA LYS A 701 -0.29 -22.92 21.50
C LYS A 701 -1.51 -23.85 21.52
N PRO A 702 -1.85 -24.45 20.37
CA PRO A 702 -3.03 -25.30 20.27
C PRO A 702 -2.93 -26.54 21.15
N ASP A 703 -4.01 -26.84 21.86
CA ASP A 703 -4.14 -28.02 22.71
C ASP A 703 -5.56 -28.59 22.60
N LYS A 704 -5.71 -29.91 22.75
CA LYS A 704 -7.01 -30.59 22.62
C LYS A 704 -7.99 -30.17 23.72
N THR A 705 -7.49 -29.91 24.93
CA THR A 705 -8.31 -29.44 26.07
C THR A 705 -8.88 -28.06 25.78
N LEU A 706 -8.14 -27.20 25.09
CA LEU A 706 -8.62 -25.87 24.70
C LEU A 706 -9.85 -25.94 23.79
N ILE A 707 -9.96 -26.96 22.94
CA ILE A 707 -11.14 -27.15 22.07
C ILE A 707 -12.41 -27.40 22.90
N ILE A 708 -12.30 -28.28 23.91
CA ILE A 708 -13.40 -28.61 24.82
C ILE A 708 -13.78 -27.38 25.64
N LEU A 709 -12.78 -26.71 26.25
CA LEU A 709 -13.01 -25.51 27.05
C LEU A 709 -13.66 -24.39 26.23
N HIS A 710 -13.18 -24.15 25.00
CA HIS A 710 -13.80 -23.20 24.07
C HIS A 710 -15.29 -23.53 23.84
N ALA A 711 -15.62 -24.80 23.59
CA ALA A 711 -16.99 -25.19 23.23
C ALA A 711 -17.94 -25.03 24.42
N VAL A 712 -17.47 -25.39 25.62
CA VAL A 712 -18.21 -25.20 26.88
C VAL A 712 -18.41 -23.72 27.18
N VAL A 713 -17.37 -22.89 27.06
CA VAL A 713 -17.49 -21.45 27.35
C VAL A 713 -18.44 -20.76 26.35
N ILE A 714 -18.40 -21.13 25.06
CA ILE A 714 -19.37 -20.62 24.08
C ILE A 714 -20.79 -21.02 24.47
N LEU A 715 -21.03 -22.28 24.84
CA LEU A 715 -22.35 -22.74 25.26
C LEU A 715 -22.83 -21.93 26.47
N LEU A 716 -22.00 -21.79 27.51
CA LEU A 716 -22.32 -21.00 28.69
C LEU A 716 -22.64 -19.54 28.32
N ALA A 717 -21.78 -18.89 27.54
CA ALA A 717 -22.00 -17.52 27.07
C ALA A 717 -23.33 -17.40 26.30
N PHE A 718 -23.63 -18.36 25.43
CA PHE A 718 -24.87 -18.39 24.64
C PHE A 718 -26.12 -18.58 25.50
N THR A 719 -26.06 -19.44 26.52
CA THR A 719 -27.18 -19.61 27.46
C THR A 719 -27.41 -18.37 28.32
N VAL A 720 -26.38 -17.55 28.53
CA VAL A 720 -26.47 -16.29 29.28
C VAL A 720 -26.97 -15.15 28.38
N ARG A 721 -26.48 -15.04 27.14
CA ARG A 721 -26.99 -14.09 26.13
C ARG A 721 -26.92 -14.62 24.70
N TYR A 722 -27.98 -14.37 23.94
CA TYR A 722 -28.03 -14.68 22.50
C TYR A 722 -27.06 -13.84 21.64
N ASN A 723 -26.45 -12.78 22.18
CA ASN A 723 -25.38 -12.06 21.49
C ASN A 723 -24.18 -12.97 21.17
N ALA A 724 -23.96 -14.07 21.90
CA ALA A 724 -22.93 -15.04 21.55
C ALA A 724 -23.26 -15.89 20.30
N LEU A 725 -24.40 -15.66 19.61
CA LEU A 725 -24.75 -16.38 18.39
C LEU A 725 -23.71 -16.20 17.27
N PHE A 726 -23.00 -15.07 17.24
CA PHE A 726 -21.92 -14.84 16.26
C PHE A 726 -20.56 -15.41 16.69
N TYR A 727 -20.40 -15.86 17.95
CA TYR A 727 -19.11 -16.37 18.47
C TYR A 727 -18.59 -17.57 17.67
N PRO A 728 -19.42 -18.56 17.26
CA PRO A 728 -18.95 -19.65 16.41
C PRO A 728 -18.33 -19.20 15.09
N ILE A 729 -18.78 -18.07 14.52
CA ILE A 729 -18.24 -17.53 13.27
C ILE A 729 -16.82 -16.99 13.50
N VAL A 730 -16.60 -16.26 14.60
CA VAL A 730 -15.28 -15.77 15.00
C VAL A 730 -14.35 -16.92 15.41
N ALA A 731 -14.88 -17.92 16.11
CA ALA A 731 -14.14 -19.12 16.47
C ALA A 731 -13.71 -19.91 15.22
N ALA A 732 -14.60 -20.04 14.21
CA ALA A 732 -14.25 -20.67 12.95
C ALA A 732 -13.10 -19.97 12.24
N LEU A 733 -13.09 -18.64 12.24
CA LEU A 733 -11.95 -17.86 11.75
C LEU A 733 -10.65 -18.24 12.49
N ALA A 734 -10.66 -18.26 13.84
CA ALA A 734 -9.51 -18.69 14.63
C ALA A 734 -9.03 -20.12 14.27
N PHE A 735 -9.93 -21.09 14.16
CA PHE A 735 -9.57 -22.46 13.80
C PHE A 735 -9.00 -22.56 12.39
N ILE A 736 -9.58 -21.85 11.41
CA ILE A 736 -9.09 -21.82 10.02
C ILE A 736 -7.64 -21.31 9.97
N ILE A 737 -7.33 -20.24 10.71
CA ILE A 737 -6.00 -19.61 10.74
C ILE A 737 -4.99 -20.43 11.58
N SER A 738 -5.47 -21.19 12.57
CA SER A 738 -4.61 -21.97 13.46
C SER A 738 -3.74 -22.99 12.71
N ARG A 739 -2.60 -23.39 13.31
CA ARG A 739 -1.67 -24.37 12.73
C ARG A 739 -2.06 -25.83 12.98
N GLN A 740 -3.26 -26.09 13.52
CA GLN A 740 -3.71 -27.43 13.88
C GLN A 740 -4.00 -28.30 12.65
N PRO A 741 -3.93 -29.65 12.77
CA PRO A 741 -4.41 -30.55 11.74
C PRO A 741 -5.88 -30.29 11.39
N TRP A 742 -6.25 -30.48 10.12
CA TRP A 742 -7.60 -30.17 9.62
C TRP A 742 -8.73 -30.84 10.42
N ARG A 743 -8.52 -32.08 10.91
CA ARG A 743 -9.50 -32.78 11.74
C ARG A 743 -9.80 -32.03 13.04
N GLN A 744 -8.78 -31.49 13.71
CA GLN A 744 -8.97 -30.73 14.95
C GLN A 744 -9.67 -29.39 14.67
N LYS A 745 -9.37 -28.75 13.53
CA LYS A 745 -10.11 -27.55 13.09
C LYS A 745 -11.59 -27.84 12.92
N VAL A 746 -11.93 -28.91 12.21
CA VAL A 746 -13.33 -29.33 11.98
C VAL A 746 -14.02 -29.67 13.30
N VAL A 747 -13.38 -30.44 14.19
CA VAL A 747 -13.92 -30.77 15.51
C VAL A 747 -14.15 -29.51 16.35
N GLY A 748 -13.21 -28.55 16.35
CA GLY A 748 -13.36 -27.30 17.07
C GLY A 748 -14.53 -26.45 16.59
N ILE A 749 -14.72 -26.36 15.28
CA ILE A 749 -15.85 -25.64 14.68
C ILE A 749 -17.17 -26.35 15.00
N LEU A 750 -17.27 -27.63 14.66
CA LEU A 750 -18.51 -28.40 14.80
C LEU A 750 -18.94 -28.57 16.26
N SER A 751 -18.01 -28.72 17.21
CA SER A 751 -18.36 -28.89 18.63
C SER A 751 -19.16 -27.72 19.19
N SER A 752 -18.78 -26.47 18.88
CA SER A 752 -19.55 -25.29 19.29
C SER A 752 -20.93 -25.21 18.63
N LEU A 753 -21.01 -25.53 17.33
CA LEU A 753 -22.26 -25.52 16.57
C LEU A 753 -23.24 -26.59 17.08
N ILE A 754 -22.76 -27.80 17.38
CA ILE A 754 -23.57 -28.91 17.89
C ILE A 754 -24.16 -28.54 19.26
N LEU A 755 -23.35 -27.99 20.18
CA LEU A 755 -23.83 -27.60 21.51
C LEU A 755 -24.87 -26.48 21.43
N ILE A 756 -24.62 -25.45 20.61
CA ILE A 756 -25.60 -24.38 20.37
C ILE A 756 -26.87 -24.94 19.75
N ALA A 757 -26.77 -25.78 18.72
CA ALA A 757 -27.92 -26.39 18.05
C ALA A 757 -28.75 -27.24 19.02
N GLY A 758 -28.11 -28.00 19.91
CA GLY A 758 -28.77 -28.75 20.96
C GLY A 758 -29.56 -27.85 21.92
N PHE A 759 -28.98 -26.73 22.36
CA PHE A 759 -29.68 -25.75 23.21
C PHE A 759 -30.82 -25.03 22.46
N VAL A 760 -30.61 -24.65 21.20
CA VAL A 760 -31.63 -24.07 20.32
C VAL A 760 -32.81 -25.02 20.15
N TYR A 761 -32.52 -26.31 19.90
CA TYR A 761 -33.53 -27.36 19.76
C TYR A 761 -34.32 -27.54 21.05
N HIS A 762 -33.64 -27.63 22.19
CA HIS A 762 -34.28 -27.71 23.51
C HIS A 762 -35.22 -26.53 23.75
N THR A 763 -34.71 -25.31 23.59
CA THR A 763 -35.45 -24.05 23.79
C THR A 763 -36.67 -23.97 22.86
N SER A 764 -36.48 -24.35 21.60
CA SER A 764 -37.56 -24.33 20.60
C SER A 764 -38.68 -25.30 20.95
N ASN A 765 -38.35 -26.48 21.48
CA ASN A 765 -39.34 -27.44 21.96
C ASN A 765 -40.08 -26.97 23.22
N GLN A 766 -39.43 -26.22 24.11
CA GLN A 766 -40.13 -25.63 25.26
C GLN A 766 -41.14 -24.56 24.82
N TYR A 767 -40.80 -23.71 23.83
CA TYR A 767 -41.73 -22.74 23.28
C TYR A 767 -42.88 -23.36 22.49
N ASP A 768 -42.61 -24.46 21.79
CA ASP A 768 -43.63 -25.27 21.11
C ASP A 768 -44.64 -25.84 22.12
N ARG A 769 -44.17 -26.39 23.24
CA ARG A 769 -45.04 -26.84 24.34
C ARG A 769 -45.85 -25.70 24.97
N LEU A 770 -45.31 -24.49 25.03
CA LEU A 770 -45.97 -23.34 25.65
C LEU A 770 -47.02 -22.70 24.73
N THR A 771 -46.74 -22.59 23.43
CA THR A 771 -47.54 -21.79 22.49
C THR A 771 -48.17 -22.60 21.35
N GLY A 772 -47.73 -23.83 21.12
CA GLY A 772 -48.02 -24.61 19.91
C GLY A 772 -47.24 -24.13 18.68
N ILE A 773 -46.27 -23.22 18.86
CA ILE A 773 -45.46 -22.66 17.80
C ILE A 773 -43.98 -22.87 18.13
N ARG A 774 -43.33 -23.73 17.35
CA ARG A 774 -41.88 -23.95 17.42
C ARG A 774 -41.12 -22.70 16.99
N GLN A 775 -40.37 -22.11 17.92
CA GLN A 775 -39.51 -20.95 17.68
C GLN A 775 -38.35 -20.93 18.68
N PHE A 776 -37.16 -20.51 18.24
CA PHE A 776 -35.97 -20.44 19.11
C PHE A 776 -36.06 -19.32 20.15
N SER A 777 -36.43 -18.12 19.70
CA SER A 777 -36.50 -16.94 20.55
C SER A 777 -37.55 -15.97 20.02
N PRO A 778 -38.65 -15.73 20.77
CA PRO A 778 -39.65 -14.77 20.35
C PRO A 778 -39.11 -13.33 20.31
N PHE A 779 -38.06 -13.03 21.10
CA PHE A 779 -37.38 -11.74 21.13
C PHE A 779 -36.94 -11.27 19.75
N SER A 780 -36.43 -12.19 18.92
CA SER A 780 -35.96 -11.85 17.57
C SER A 780 -37.06 -11.22 16.69
N GLY A 781 -38.29 -11.73 16.79
CA GLY A 781 -39.42 -11.20 16.03
C GLY A 781 -39.88 -9.84 16.52
N TRP A 782 -39.91 -9.65 17.84
CA TRP A 782 -40.20 -8.36 18.45
C TRP A 782 -39.15 -7.29 18.10
N GLN A 783 -37.87 -7.64 18.19
CA GLN A 783 -36.76 -6.75 17.83
C GLN A 783 -36.84 -6.35 16.35
N MET A 784 -37.14 -7.29 15.45
CA MET A 784 -37.25 -7.01 14.01
C MET A 784 -38.43 -6.06 13.70
N ALA A 785 -39.61 -6.28 14.29
CA ALA A 785 -40.72 -5.34 14.16
C ALA A 785 -40.37 -3.96 14.74
N ASN A 786 -39.81 -3.91 15.94
CA ASN A 786 -39.36 -2.66 16.57
C ASN A 786 -38.41 -1.87 15.68
N ASN A 787 -37.39 -2.53 15.13
CA ASN A 787 -36.41 -1.90 14.25
C ASN A 787 -37.07 -1.33 12.99
N ALA A 788 -37.99 -2.07 12.38
CA ALA A 788 -38.73 -1.63 11.22
C ALA A 788 -39.63 -0.40 11.53
N LEU A 789 -40.24 -0.33 12.72
CA LEU A 789 -41.12 0.78 13.10
C LEU A 789 -40.39 2.13 13.19
N TYR A 790 -39.11 2.15 13.59
CA TYR A 790 -38.30 3.39 13.57
C TYR A 790 -38.10 3.96 12.17
N ALA A 791 -38.14 3.11 11.14
CA ALA A 791 -38.15 3.56 9.75
C ALA A 791 -39.57 3.87 9.27
N TYR A 792 -40.54 3.03 9.67
CA TYR A 792 -41.90 3.10 9.16
C TYR A 792 -42.64 4.38 9.53
N ARG A 793 -42.30 5.01 10.68
CA ARG A 793 -42.88 6.30 11.07
C ARG A 793 -42.62 7.42 10.06
N PHE A 794 -41.56 7.32 9.25
CA PHE A 794 -41.19 8.34 8.27
C PHE A 794 -41.85 8.15 6.90
N VAL A 795 -42.63 7.08 6.71
CA VAL A 795 -43.37 6.81 5.46
C VAL A 795 -44.89 6.80 5.69
N GLN A 796 -45.34 7.47 6.76
CA GLN A 796 -46.74 7.53 7.16
C GLN A 796 -47.63 8.28 6.15
N ASP A 797 -47.07 9.28 5.45
CA ASP A 797 -47.79 10.08 4.45
C ASP A 797 -47.77 9.42 3.05
N GLU A 798 -47.07 8.28 2.90
CA GLU A 798 -47.09 7.49 1.68
C GLU A 798 -48.31 6.53 1.66
N PRO A 799 -48.86 6.22 0.46
CA PRO A 799 -49.93 5.23 0.33
C PRO A 799 -49.52 3.90 0.96
N PRO A 800 -50.44 3.21 1.68
CA PRO A 800 -50.10 1.97 2.35
C PRO A 800 -49.63 0.90 1.35
N PRO A 801 -48.55 0.16 1.67
CA PRO A 801 -48.08 -0.90 0.79
C PRO A 801 -49.16 -1.99 0.70
N LYS A 802 -49.20 -2.74 -0.41
CA LYS A 802 -50.18 -3.83 -0.62
C LYS A 802 -49.99 -4.94 0.42
N MET A 803 -50.65 -4.79 1.57
CA MET A 803 -50.37 -5.57 2.77
C MET A 803 -51.04 -6.95 2.73
N PRO A 804 -50.30 -8.04 2.98
CA PRO A 804 -50.88 -9.37 3.23
C PRO A 804 -51.98 -9.32 4.30
N ALA A 805 -53.04 -10.11 4.12
CA ALA A 805 -54.22 -10.08 5.00
C ALA A 805 -53.87 -10.23 6.50
N LYS A 806 -52.90 -11.09 6.82
CA LYS A 806 -52.43 -11.35 8.18
C LYS A 806 -51.83 -10.13 8.90
N PHE A 807 -51.35 -9.11 8.19
CA PHE A 807 -50.76 -7.91 8.78
C PHE A 807 -51.71 -6.72 8.85
N LYS A 808 -52.83 -6.73 8.09
CA LYS A 808 -53.71 -5.55 7.94
C LYS A 808 -54.17 -4.95 9.27
N GLN A 809 -54.54 -5.77 10.24
CA GLN A 809 -54.99 -5.29 11.55
C GLN A 809 -53.85 -4.63 12.35
N LEU A 810 -52.68 -5.27 12.38
CA LEU A 810 -51.49 -4.75 13.05
C LEU A 810 -51.03 -3.45 12.40
N ASP A 811 -50.94 -3.42 11.08
CA ASP A 811 -50.54 -2.23 10.31
C ASP A 811 -51.50 -1.06 10.53
N LYS A 812 -52.81 -1.31 10.52
CA LYS A 812 -53.80 -0.28 10.84
C LYS A 812 -53.56 0.32 12.23
N MET A 813 -53.31 -0.52 13.24
CA MET A 813 -53.01 -0.03 14.60
C MET A 813 -51.70 0.78 14.66
N VAL A 814 -50.65 0.33 13.96
CA VAL A 814 -49.36 1.02 13.89
C VAL A 814 -49.50 2.38 13.21
N ARG A 815 -50.18 2.46 12.06
CA ARG A 815 -50.43 3.72 11.35
C ARG A 815 -51.27 4.69 12.18
N THR A 816 -52.38 4.20 12.76
CA THR A 816 -53.20 5.01 13.67
C THR A 816 -52.38 5.55 14.84
N TYR A 817 -51.51 4.73 15.43
CA TYR A 817 -50.60 5.19 16.47
C TYR A 817 -49.74 6.36 15.97
N PHE A 818 -49.03 6.21 14.85
CA PHE A 818 -48.19 7.28 14.30
C PHE A 818 -48.96 8.54 13.92
N ASP A 819 -50.17 8.41 13.38
CA ASP A 819 -51.04 9.55 13.10
C ASP A 819 -51.43 10.31 14.37
N THR A 820 -51.69 9.59 15.47
CA THR A 820 -52.01 10.21 16.77
C THR A 820 -50.80 10.78 17.49
N THR A 821 -49.59 10.33 17.18
CA THR A 821 -48.34 10.75 17.86
C THR A 821 -47.46 11.69 17.04
N ARG A 822 -47.99 12.32 15.98
CA ARG A 822 -47.22 13.23 15.09
C ARG A 822 -46.57 14.41 15.84
N ASN A 823 -47.22 14.92 16.88
CA ASN A 823 -46.69 16.02 17.68
C ASN A 823 -45.62 15.50 18.66
N ILE A 824 -44.36 15.57 18.23
CA ILE A 824 -43.20 15.12 19.03
C ILE A 824 -43.03 15.86 20.36
N PHE A 825 -43.56 17.08 20.53
CA PHE A 825 -43.50 17.78 21.82
C PHE A 825 -44.45 17.17 22.85
N MET A 826 -45.61 16.65 22.40
CA MET A 826 -46.57 15.94 23.25
C MET A 826 -46.19 14.45 23.40
N HIS A 827 -45.43 13.92 22.44
CA HIS A 827 -45.00 12.52 22.38
C HIS A 827 -43.47 12.42 22.21
N PRO A 828 -42.69 12.81 23.23
CA PRO A 828 -41.23 12.86 23.14
C PRO A 828 -40.56 11.52 22.85
N GLN A 829 -41.23 10.39 23.14
CA GLN A 829 -40.75 9.06 22.78
C GLN A 829 -40.53 8.87 21.27
N GLU A 830 -41.25 9.61 20.42
CA GLU A 830 -41.09 9.56 18.95
C GLU A 830 -39.81 10.28 18.46
N MET A 831 -39.14 11.05 19.33
CA MET A 831 -37.81 11.61 19.06
C MET A 831 -36.69 10.57 19.18
N MET A 832 -36.96 9.42 19.83
CA MET A 832 -35.97 8.35 19.93
C MET A 832 -35.69 7.75 18.55
N ILE A 833 -34.42 7.45 18.28
CA ILE A 833 -33.98 6.84 17.01
C ILE A 833 -33.22 5.55 17.33
N ALA A 834 -33.51 4.47 16.61
CA ALA A 834 -32.88 3.15 16.78
C ALA A 834 -32.82 2.71 18.26
N ASN A 835 -33.96 2.72 18.94
CA ASN A 835 -34.13 2.32 20.35
C ASN A 835 -35.00 1.03 20.41
N THR A 836 -35.44 0.59 21.59
CA THR A 836 -36.30 -0.59 21.81
C THR A 836 -37.67 -0.25 22.40
N TRP A 837 -38.05 1.03 22.42
CA TRP A 837 -39.30 1.50 23.02
C TRP A 837 -40.55 0.79 22.47
N TYR A 838 -40.66 0.61 21.13
CA TYR A 838 -41.84 -0.02 20.54
C TYR A 838 -42.01 -1.50 20.92
N MET A 839 -40.95 -2.16 21.39
CA MET A 839 -41.02 -3.54 21.89
C MET A 839 -41.45 -3.60 23.36
N TRP A 840 -41.09 -2.62 24.18
CA TRP A 840 -41.21 -2.74 25.64
C TRP A 840 -42.35 -1.93 26.25
N ASP A 841 -42.63 -0.74 25.73
CA ASP A 841 -43.58 0.15 26.39
C ASP A 841 -45.02 -0.37 26.23
N PRO A 842 -45.81 -0.53 27.31
CA PRO A 842 -47.19 -1.01 27.24
C PRO A 842 -48.10 -0.17 26.34
N LYS A 843 -47.78 1.11 26.10
CA LYS A 843 -48.53 2.02 25.22
C LYS A 843 -48.14 1.87 23.75
N SER A 844 -47.06 1.16 23.44
CA SER A 844 -46.61 0.95 22.07
C SER A 844 -47.63 0.14 21.24
N PRO A 845 -47.70 0.34 19.91
CA PRO A 845 -48.65 -0.38 19.06
C PRO A 845 -48.43 -1.89 19.06
N LEU A 846 -47.19 -2.38 19.23
CA LEU A 846 -46.89 -3.82 19.31
C LEU A 846 -47.39 -4.43 20.63
N GLN A 847 -47.22 -3.75 21.76
CA GLN A 847 -47.77 -4.23 23.03
C GLN A 847 -49.31 -4.21 23.02
N GLN A 848 -49.91 -3.13 22.52
CA GLN A 848 -51.36 -3.01 22.38
C GLN A 848 -51.97 -4.09 21.49
N TYR A 849 -51.33 -4.41 20.36
CA TYR A 849 -51.80 -5.49 19.48
C TYR A 849 -51.77 -6.85 20.18
N MET A 850 -50.68 -7.16 20.88
CA MET A 850 -50.57 -8.41 21.66
C MET A 850 -51.71 -8.50 22.70
N PHE A 851 -51.93 -7.46 23.50
CA PHE A 851 -53.00 -7.48 24.51
C PHE A 851 -54.39 -7.63 23.90
N ARG A 852 -54.67 -6.96 22.78
CA ARG A 852 -55.96 -7.11 22.06
C ARG A 852 -56.16 -8.52 21.50
N LYS A 853 -55.11 -9.14 20.95
CA LYS A 853 -55.18 -10.51 20.41
C LYS A 853 -55.59 -11.54 21.48
N PHE A 854 -55.21 -11.30 22.74
CA PHE A 854 -55.53 -12.16 23.88
C PHE A 854 -56.57 -11.57 24.83
N GLN A 855 -57.36 -10.58 24.40
CA GLN A 855 -58.36 -9.92 25.26
C GLN A 855 -59.41 -10.91 25.80
N LYS A 856 -59.71 -11.98 25.04
CA LYS A 856 -60.65 -13.05 25.43
C LYS A 856 -60.02 -14.16 26.28
N ASP A 857 -58.69 -14.14 26.47
CA ASP A 857 -57.94 -15.12 27.29
C ASP A 857 -57.12 -14.37 28.35
N SER A 858 -57.82 -13.94 29.41
CA SER A 858 -57.21 -13.27 30.56
C SER A 858 -56.31 -14.22 31.37
N THR A 859 -56.55 -15.53 31.30
CA THR A 859 -55.83 -16.57 32.06
C THR A 859 -54.45 -16.92 31.51
N SER A 860 -54.19 -16.68 30.23
CA SER A 860 -52.88 -16.98 29.64
C SER A 860 -51.77 -16.10 30.24
N HIS A 861 -50.69 -16.77 30.67
CA HIS A 861 -49.47 -16.14 31.18
C HIS A 861 -48.84 -15.19 30.15
N ILE A 862 -48.19 -14.11 30.62
CA ILE A 862 -47.61 -13.06 29.77
C ILE A 862 -46.59 -13.59 28.77
N LEU A 863 -45.73 -14.54 29.20
CA LEU A 863 -44.75 -15.17 28.32
C LEU A 863 -45.40 -15.91 27.13
N ARG A 864 -46.54 -16.58 27.35
CA ARG A 864 -47.27 -17.26 26.27
C ARG A 864 -47.83 -16.25 25.28
N LYS A 865 -48.41 -15.15 25.76
CA LYS A 865 -48.92 -14.05 24.93
C LYS A 865 -47.81 -13.44 24.07
N TRP A 866 -46.69 -13.13 24.71
CA TRP A 866 -45.52 -12.50 24.09
C TRP A 866 -44.86 -13.42 23.05
N ALA A 867 -44.71 -14.71 23.38
CA ALA A 867 -44.14 -15.69 22.46
C ALA A 867 -45.05 -15.96 21.25
N SER A 868 -46.37 -15.94 21.42
CA SER A 868 -47.33 -16.26 20.34
C SER A 868 -47.42 -15.20 19.24
N VAL A 869 -46.97 -13.97 19.48
CA VAL A 869 -46.93 -12.91 18.46
C VAL A 869 -45.56 -12.73 17.81
N GLY A 870 -44.50 -13.31 18.39
CA GLY A 870 -43.13 -13.21 17.88
C GLY A 870 -42.98 -13.53 16.39
N PRO A 871 -43.49 -14.68 15.88
CA PRO A 871 -43.40 -15.03 14.46
C PRO A 871 -44.12 -14.03 13.55
N LEU A 872 -45.31 -13.55 13.95
CA LEU A 872 -46.05 -12.54 13.19
C LEU A 872 -45.25 -11.23 13.08
N TYR A 873 -44.64 -10.78 14.18
CA TYR A 873 -43.83 -9.57 14.23
C TYR A 873 -42.54 -9.70 13.43
N SER A 874 -41.92 -10.88 13.46
CA SER A 874 -40.79 -11.21 12.61
C SER A 874 -41.14 -10.98 11.14
N GLU A 875 -42.19 -11.64 10.65
CA GLU A 875 -42.58 -11.53 9.24
C GLU A 875 -43.05 -10.11 8.86
N TYR A 876 -43.74 -9.42 9.77
CA TYR A 876 -44.20 -8.04 9.56
C TYR A 876 -43.02 -7.06 9.45
N GLY A 877 -42.07 -7.12 10.39
CA GLY A 877 -40.87 -6.28 10.36
C GLY A 877 -40.03 -6.54 9.11
N ALA A 878 -39.80 -7.81 8.76
CA ALA A 878 -39.08 -8.19 7.55
C ALA A 878 -39.78 -7.66 6.27
N TYR A 879 -41.11 -7.74 6.24
CA TYR A 879 -41.91 -7.20 5.13
C TYR A 879 -41.72 -5.68 4.99
N LEU A 880 -41.83 -4.91 6.08
CA LEU A 880 -41.64 -3.46 6.06
C LEU A 880 -40.22 -3.06 5.61
N ILE A 881 -39.18 -3.73 6.13
CA ILE A 881 -37.80 -3.47 5.74
C ILE A 881 -37.59 -3.72 4.23
N LYS A 882 -38.21 -4.78 3.69
CA LYS A 882 -38.14 -5.11 2.27
C LYS A 882 -38.84 -4.06 1.39
N GLN A 883 -39.94 -3.46 1.86
CA GLN A 883 -40.64 -2.40 1.13
C GLN A 883 -39.89 -1.07 1.18
N TYR A 884 -39.24 -0.76 2.31
CA TYR A 884 -38.61 0.54 2.56
C TYR A 884 -37.11 0.42 2.91
N PRO A 885 -36.27 -0.19 2.05
CA PRO A 885 -34.87 -0.45 2.38
C PRO A 885 -34.04 0.84 2.54
N VAL A 886 -34.32 1.87 1.74
CA VAL A 886 -33.62 3.16 1.82
C VAL A 886 -33.97 3.89 3.11
N THR A 887 -35.27 4.01 3.43
CA THR A 887 -35.75 4.61 4.68
C THR A 887 -35.22 3.86 5.90
N PHE A 888 -35.24 2.53 5.88
CA PHE A 888 -34.66 1.71 6.95
C PHE A 888 -33.16 1.98 7.13
N THR A 889 -32.44 2.15 6.03
CA THR A 889 -31.01 2.49 6.09
C THR A 889 -30.79 3.86 6.73
N GLN A 890 -31.58 4.87 6.33
CA GLN A 890 -31.44 6.25 6.80
C GLN A 890 -31.82 6.42 8.27
N TYR A 891 -32.92 5.80 8.71
CA TYR A 891 -33.53 6.09 10.02
C TYR A 891 -33.30 5.01 11.08
N TYR A 892 -32.81 3.82 10.68
CA TYR A 892 -32.38 2.80 11.63
C TYR A 892 -30.90 2.44 11.47
N LEU A 893 -30.45 1.94 10.31
CA LEU A 893 -29.08 1.40 10.18
C LEU A 893 -27.99 2.45 10.37
N LEU A 894 -28.10 3.63 9.76
CA LEU A 894 -27.10 4.68 9.88
C LEU A 894 -27.02 5.25 11.31
N PRO A 895 -28.14 5.60 11.98
CA PRO A 895 -28.12 5.97 13.39
C PRO A 895 -27.56 4.88 14.29
N ASN A 896 -27.92 3.61 14.06
CA ASN A 896 -27.38 2.49 14.84
C ASN A 896 -25.86 2.30 14.58
N THR A 897 -25.40 2.52 13.35
CA THR A 897 -23.96 2.55 13.00
C THR A 897 -23.21 3.64 13.76
N LEU A 898 -23.78 4.84 13.90
CA LEU A 898 -23.20 5.91 14.70
C LEU A 898 -23.13 5.55 16.19
N LYS A 899 -24.17 4.89 16.72
CA LYS A 899 -24.13 4.32 18.07
C LYS A 899 -23.06 3.23 18.19
N TYR A 900 -22.78 2.45 17.15
CA TYR A 900 -21.67 1.49 17.18
C TYR A 900 -20.32 2.18 17.39
N TYR A 901 -20.11 3.28 16.68
CA TYR A 901 -18.88 4.07 16.78
C TYR A 901 -18.73 4.76 18.15
N ALA A 902 -19.81 5.33 18.68
CA ALA A 902 -19.85 6.00 19.99
C ALA A 902 -21.05 5.49 20.81
N PRO A 903 -20.90 4.37 21.53
CA PRO A 903 -22.01 3.69 22.16
C PRO A 903 -22.55 4.47 23.36
N PRO A 904 -23.89 4.68 23.45
CA PRO A 904 -24.49 5.42 24.56
C PRO A 904 -24.40 4.62 25.87
N VAL A 905 -24.35 5.34 26.99
CA VAL A 905 -24.24 4.77 28.34
C VAL A 905 -25.54 4.03 28.77
N GLU A 906 -26.68 4.39 28.20
CA GLU A 906 -28.01 3.84 28.54
C GLU A 906 -28.29 4.00 30.04
N PHE A 907 -28.91 3.00 30.70
CA PHE A 907 -29.30 3.06 32.11
C PHE A 907 -28.13 3.17 33.08
N LEU A 908 -26.88 2.99 32.63
CA LEU A 908 -25.71 3.11 33.49
C LEU A 908 -25.41 4.58 33.87
N ASP A 909 -26.13 5.54 33.29
CA ASP A 909 -26.06 6.97 33.64
C ASP A 909 -26.83 7.33 34.92
N THR A 910 -27.61 6.38 35.45
CA THR A 910 -28.44 6.56 36.64
C THR A 910 -28.44 5.30 37.49
N TYR A 911 -28.25 5.46 38.79
CA TYR A 911 -28.28 4.34 39.74
C TYR A 911 -29.72 3.84 39.92
N ASN A 912 -29.90 2.52 39.77
CA ASN A 912 -31.19 1.85 39.86
C ASN A 912 -32.25 2.47 38.91
N MET A 913 -31.82 2.91 37.72
CA MET A 913 -32.65 3.60 36.72
C MET A 913 -33.36 4.86 37.25
N GLY A 914 -32.78 5.51 38.27
CA GLY A 914 -33.36 6.69 38.90
C GLY A 914 -34.50 6.40 39.88
N LYS A 915 -34.79 5.13 40.19
CA LYS A 915 -35.78 4.74 41.21
C LYS A 915 -35.11 4.54 42.55
N ASP A 916 -35.72 5.03 43.63
CA ASP A 916 -35.23 4.84 45.00
C ASP A 916 -35.72 3.53 45.65
N SER A 917 -36.49 2.73 44.91
CA SER A 917 -37.12 1.51 45.40
C SER A 917 -37.04 0.38 44.39
N ILE A 918 -37.25 -0.86 44.87
CA ILE A 918 -37.21 -2.09 44.07
C ILE A 918 -38.53 -2.86 44.10
N ALA A 919 -38.71 -3.76 43.13
CA ALA A 919 -39.85 -4.67 43.09
C ALA A 919 -39.83 -5.70 44.23
N PRO A 920 -41.00 -6.22 44.66
CA PRO A 920 -41.11 -7.18 45.77
C PRO A 920 -40.24 -8.43 45.65
N ILE A 921 -40.08 -8.97 44.43
CA ILE A 921 -39.24 -10.15 44.18
C ILE A 921 -37.77 -9.89 44.54
N GLY A 922 -37.25 -8.68 44.31
CA GLY A 922 -35.88 -8.30 44.70
C GLY A 922 -35.71 -8.27 46.20
N GLN A 923 -36.68 -7.69 46.92
CA GLN A 923 -36.69 -7.67 48.39
C GLN A 923 -36.71 -9.09 48.95
N MET A 924 -37.61 -9.94 48.45
CA MET A 924 -37.74 -11.33 48.90
C MET A 924 -36.49 -12.16 48.60
N TRP A 925 -35.88 -11.99 47.42
CA TRP A 925 -34.73 -12.77 46.99
C TRP A 925 -33.49 -12.49 47.84
N PHE A 926 -33.18 -11.21 48.08
CA PHE A 926 -31.99 -10.78 48.83
C PHE A 926 -32.26 -10.55 50.33
N GLY A 927 -33.52 -10.66 50.78
CA GLY A 927 -33.90 -10.52 52.18
C GLY A 927 -33.78 -9.08 52.71
N TYR A 928 -34.05 -8.06 51.89
CA TYR A 928 -33.97 -6.68 52.35
C TYR A 928 -35.10 -6.33 53.31
N GLU A 929 -34.78 -5.57 54.36
CA GLU A 929 -35.74 -5.08 55.37
C GLU A 929 -36.79 -4.13 54.76
N SER A 930 -36.41 -3.37 53.72
CA SER A 930 -37.28 -2.41 53.03
C SER A 930 -37.07 -2.48 51.52
N ARG A 931 -38.09 -2.08 50.75
CA ARG A 931 -37.97 -1.89 49.30
C ARG A 931 -37.19 -0.65 48.92
N LYS A 932 -36.96 0.28 49.86
CA LYS A 932 -36.19 1.50 49.61
C LYS A 932 -34.69 1.22 49.67
N LEU A 933 -33.96 1.58 48.63
CA LEU A 933 -32.52 1.38 48.54
C LEU A 933 -31.77 2.39 49.41
N LYS A 934 -30.67 1.94 50.02
CA LYS A 934 -29.74 2.83 50.73
C LYS A 934 -28.75 3.41 49.71
N THR A 935 -28.57 4.73 49.74
CA THR A 935 -27.61 5.46 48.89
C THR A 935 -26.92 6.55 49.71
N HIS A 936 -25.65 6.81 49.43
CA HIS A 936 -24.89 7.92 50.02
C HIS A 936 -24.83 9.15 49.11
N PHE A 937 -25.44 9.10 47.93
CA PHE A 937 -25.49 10.22 47.01
C PHE A 937 -26.67 11.16 47.26
N LYS A 938 -26.50 12.44 46.90
CA LYS A 938 -27.57 13.45 46.91
C LYS A 938 -28.60 13.23 45.80
N ASP A 939 -28.14 12.72 44.65
CA ASP A 939 -29.00 12.31 43.53
C ASP A 939 -28.51 10.95 42.97
N LEU A 940 -29.32 10.32 42.11
CA LEU A 940 -29.00 9.01 41.55
C LEU A 940 -28.20 9.10 40.24
N LYS A 941 -27.61 10.25 39.87
CA LYS A 941 -26.91 10.38 38.59
C LYS A 941 -25.49 9.81 38.64
N VAL A 942 -25.09 9.16 37.56
CA VAL A 942 -23.75 8.57 37.36
C VAL A 942 -23.06 9.31 36.23
N THR A 943 -22.15 10.22 36.57
CA THR A 943 -21.42 11.04 35.57
C THR A 943 -20.09 10.44 35.14
N ILE A 944 -19.51 9.52 35.93
CA ILE A 944 -18.18 8.96 35.66
C ILE A 944 -18.10 8.15 34.36
N LEU A 945 -19.24 7.69 33.82
CA LEU A 945 -19.27 6.95 32.54
C LEU A 945 -19.55 7.85 31.33
N SER A 946 -19.86 9.14 31.54
CA SER A 946 -20.27 10.06 30.47
C SER A 946 -19.19 10.31 29.40
N PHE A 947 -17.91 10.11 29.74
CA PHE A 947 -16.80 10.28 28.79
C PHE A 947 -16.56 9.06 27.89
N TYR A 948 -17.15 7.90 28.18
CA TYR A 948 -16.90 6.66 27.44
C TYR A 948 -17.26 6.72 25.95
N PRO A 949 -18.40 7.30 25.53
CA PRO A 949 -18.72 7.41 24.10
C PRO A 949 -17.64 8.16 23.32
N ILE A 950 -17.06 9.21 23.91
CA ILE A 950 -15.96 9.99 23.34
C ILE A 950 -14.68 9.15 23.31
N LEU A 951 -14.35 8.49 24.43
CA LEU A 951 -13.16 7.64 24.53
C LEU A 951 -13.18 6.51 23.49
N VAL A 952 -14.31 5.82 23.34
CA VAL A 952 -14.46 4.73 22.37
C VAL A 952 -14.33 5.24 20.94
N GLY A 953 -14.95 6.37 20.62
CA GLY A 953 -14.79 7.02 19.31
C GLY A 953 -13.32 7.34 19.00
N MET A 954 -12.60 7.96 19.94
CA MET A 954 -11.17 8.24 19.81
C MET A 954 -10.33 6.96 19.64
N MET A 955 -10.62 5.92 20.42
CA MET A 955 -9.90 4.64 20.34
C MET A 955 -10.10 3.95 19.00
N ASN A 956 -11.31 3.99 18.42
CA ASN A 956 -11.58 3.44 17.09
C ASN A 956 -10.71 4.13 16.02
N VAL A 957 -10.61 5.46 16.09
CA VAL A 957 -9.75 6.25 15.19
C VAL A 957 -8.28 5.87 15.35
N VAL A 958 -7.78 5.83 16.60
CA VAL A 958 -6.40 5.45 16.91
C VAL A 958 -6.08 4.04 16.43
N PHE A 959 -6.99 3.08 16.62
CA PHE A 959 -6.83 1.71 16.16
C PHE A 959 -6.70 1.63 14.64
N ILE A 960 -7.57 2.31 13.89
CA ILE A 960 -7.54 2.32 12.41
C ILE A 960 -6.23 2.91 11.89
N PHE A 961 -5.80 4.06 12.43
CA PHE A 961 -4.55 4.70 12.01
C PHE A 961 -3.33 3.86 12.39
N SER A 962 -3.36 3.21 13.55
CA SER A 962 -2.27 2.34 14.01
C SER A 962 -2.23 1.03 13.23
N LEU A 963 -3.37 0.51 12.78
CA LEU A 963 -3.44 -0.63 11.86
C LEU A 963 -2.85 -0.26 10.50
N PHE A 964 -3.17 0.94 9.99
CA PHE A 964 -2.57 1.47 8.76
C PHE A 964 -1.04 1.59 8.90
N GLY A 965 -0.56 2.17 10.00
CA GLY A 965 0.88 2.26 10.30
C GLY A 965 1.56 0.88 10.35
N PHE A 966 0.92 -0.10 11.00
CA PHE A 966 1.41 -1.48 11.04
C PHE A 966 1.52 -2.12 9.65
N VAL A 967 0.53 -1.90 8.78
CA VAL A 967 0.56 -2.38 7.39
C VAL A 967 1.70 -1.73 6.61
N MET A 968 1.81 -0.40 6.70
CA MET A 968 2.83 0.40 6.00
C MET A 968 4.25 -0.01 6.40
N LEU A 969 4.46 -0.31 7.68
CA LEU A 969 5.73 -0.77 8.25
C LEU A 969 5.95 -2.30 8.07
N LYS A 970 5.26 -2.92 7.11
CA LYS A 970 5.36 -4.35 6.77
C LYS A 970 5.19 -5.26 7.98
N GLY A 971 4.36 -4.87 8.96
CA GLY A 971 4.11 -5.62 10.19
C GLY A 971 3.65 -7.06 9.94
N PHE A 972 2.87 -7.27 8.87
CA PHE A 972 2.46 -8.61 8.42
C PHE A 972 3.62 -9.54 8.05
N ARG A 973 4.76 -8.99 7.63
CA ARG A 973 5.97 -9.77 7.30
C ARG A 973 6.89 -9.93 8.50
N HIS A 974 7.11 -8.85 9.26
CA HIS A 974 8.10 -8.82 10.35
C HIS A 974 7.57 -9.38 11.68
N ASN A 975 6.27 -9.27 11.98
CA ASN A 975 5.70 -9.75 13.23
C ASN A 975 4.50 -10.67 12.99
N LYS A 976 4.78 -11.92 12.61
CA LYS A 976 3.77 -12.94 12.32
C LYS A 976 2.85 -13.22 13.51
N ALA A 977 3.37 -13.18 14.75
CA ALA A 977 2.58 -13.43 15.94
C ALA A 977 1.49 -12.36 16.09
N LEU A 978 1.87 -11.08 16.13
CA LEU A 978 0.92 -9.96 16.24
C LEU A 978 -0.07 -9.93 15.07
N SER A 979 0.39 -10.25 13.87
CA SER A 979 -0.44 -10.32 12.66
C SER A 979 -1.62 -11.29 12.77
N ILE A 980 -1.36 -12.49 13.29
CA ILE A 980 -2.40 -13.51 13.49
C ILE A 980 -3.42 -13.05 14.54
N GLY A 981 -2.94 -12.47 15.63
CA GLY A 981 -3.81 -11.89 16.67
C GLY A 981 -4.68 -10.75 16.15
N LEU A 982 -4.09 -9.85 15.36
CA LEU A 982 -4.78 -8.73 14.72
C LEU A 982 -5.87 -9.20 13.76
N LEU A 983 -5.62 -10.26 13.00
CA LEU A 983 -6.62 -10.80 12.07
C LEU A 983 -7.82 -11.37 12.82
N LEU A 984 -7.61 -12.01 13.98
CA LEU A 984 -8.71 -12.43 14.86
C LEU A 984 -9.45 -11.23 15.46
N ALA A 985 -8.74 -10.23 15.98
CA ALA A 985 -9.35 -9.03 16.57
C ALA A 985 -10.17 -8.25 15.53
N PHE A 986 -9.64 -8.08 14.32
CA PHE A 986 -10.35 -7.43 13.21
C PHE A 986 -11.54 -8.26 12.72
N GLY A 987 -11.40 -9.59 12.66
CA GLY A 987 -12.51 -10.49 12.34
C GLY A 987 -13.65 -10.38 13.36
N LEU A 988 -13.32 -10.35 14.66
CA LEU A 988 -14.27 -10.07 15.74
C LEU A 988 -15.00 -8.74 15.50
N TRP A 989 -14.27 -7.68 15.11
CA TRP A 989 -14.86 -6.37 14.83
C TRP A 989 -15.89 -6.42 13.70
N VAL A 990 -15.51 -6.94 12.53
CA VAL A 990 -16.37 -6.96 11.35
C VAL A 990 -17.61 -7.81 11.59
N ILE A 991 -17.44 -8.98 12.21
CA ILE A 991 -18.55 -9.89 12.51
C ILE A 991 -19.46 -9.29 13.58
N ASN A 992 -18.90 -8.71 14.64
CA ASN A 992 -19.69 -8.06 15.69
C ASN A 992 -20.40 -6.81 15.17
N PHE A 993 -19.79 -6.02 14.29
CA PHE A 993 -20.41 -4.87 13.64
C PHE A 993 -21.61 -5.32 12.79
N GLY A 994 -21.40 -6.27 11.89
CA GLY A 994 -22.46 -6.80 11.03
C GLY A 994 -23.62 -7.41 11.82
N PHE A 995 -23.33 -8.13 12.91
CA PHE A 995 -24.36 -8.64 13.80
C PHE A 995 -25.07 -7.53 14.58
N SER A 996 -24.32 -6.63 15.22
CA SER A 996 -24.87 -5.63 16.15
C SER A 996 -25.69 -4.58 15.44
N VAL A 997 -25.20 -4.02 14.33
CA VAL A 997 -25.88 -2.92 13.62
C VAL A 997 -27.23 -3.35 13.04
N PHE A 998 -27.33 -4.61 12.60
CA PHE A 998 -28.54 -5.13 11.96
C PHE A 998 -29.51 -5.81 12.95
N ALA A 999 -28.98 -6.55 13.93
CA ALA A 999 -29.80 -7.45 14.75
C ALA A 999 -29.99 -7.00 16.20
N SER A 1000 -29.21 -6.03 16.70
CA SER A 1000 -29.20 -5.65 18.13
C SER A 1000 -29.29 -4.14 18.33
N GLN A 1001 -29.85 -3.73 19.48
CA GLN A 1001 -29.59 -2.39 19.99
C GLN A 1001 -28.10 -2.25 20.33
N ILE A 1002 -27.58 -1.05 20.16
CA ILE A 1002 -26.21 -0.70 20.57
C ILE A 1002 -26.22 0.19 21.81
N ALA A 1003 -25.49 -0.26 22.83
CA ALA A 1003 -25.23 0.43 24.08
C ALA A 1003 -23.83 0.03 24.59
N LEU A 1004 -23.26 0.82 25.48
CA LEU A 1004 -21.91 0.60 26.03
C LEU A 1004 -21.73 -0.81 26.56
N ARG A 1005 -22.71 -1.30 27.36
CA ARG A 1005 -22.69 -2.65 27.96
C ARG A 1005 -22.61 -3.79 26.93
N PHE A 1006 -23.16 -3.61 25.73
CA PHE A 1006 -23.13 -4.62 24.66
C PHE A 1006 -21.84 -4.60 23.85
N GLN A 1007 -21.16 -3.46 23.82
CA GLN A 1007 -19.93 -3.24 23.06
C GLN A 1007 -18.66 -3.41 23.89
N MET A 1008 -18.77 -3.72 25.18
CA MET A 1008 -17.59 -3.82 26.05
C MET A 1008 -16.55 -4.84 25.57
N LEU A 1009 -16.95 -6.01 25.08
CA LEU A 1009 -15.98 -6.98 24.55
C LEU A 1009 -15.15 -6.38 23.39
N PRO A 1010 -15.75 -5.95 22.25
CA PRO A 1010 -14.97 -5.38 21.15
C PRO A 1010 -14.17 -4.14 21.59
N ILE A 1011 -14.72 -3.27 22.45
CA ILE A 1011 -13.98 -2.11 23.00
C ILE A 1011 -12.69 -2.54 23.70
N LEU A 1012 -12.75 -3.54 24.60
CA LEU A 1012 -11.59 -4.01 25.35
C LEU A 1012 -10.57 -4.70 24.45
N ILE A 1013 -11.01 -5.43 23.42
CA ILE A 1013 -10.11 -6.05 22.44
C ILE A 1013 -9.41 -4.98 21.59
N PHE A 1014 -10.11 -3.95 21.10
CA PHE A 1014 -9.49 -2.88 20.30
C PHE A 1014 -8.60 -1.97 21.13
N PHE A 1015 -8.96 -1.70 22.39
CA PHE A 1015 -8.04 -1.05 23.32
C PHE A 1015 -6.71 -1.80 23.38
N SER A 1016 -6.79 -3.11 23.60
CA SER A 1016 -5.62 -3.96 23.75
C SER A 1016 -4.77 -4.02 22.48
N PHE A 1017 -5.37 -4.35 21.34
CA PHE A 1017 -4.65 -4.45 20.08
C PHE A 1017 -4.22 -3.10 19.51
N GLY A 1018 -4.95 -2.02 19.80
CA GLY A 1018 -4.55 -0.65 19.49
C GLY A 1018 -3.25 -0.27 20.19
N LEU A 1019 -3.14 -0.58 21.48
CA LEU A 1019 -1.90 -0.39 22.23
C LEU A 1019 -0.74 -1.25 21.69
N LEU A 1020 -0.99 -2.51 21.31
CA LEU A 1020 0.02 -3.37 20.68
C LEU A 1020 0.50 -2.84 19.32
N LEU A 1021 -0.41 -2.27 18.52
CA LEU A 1021 -0.08 -1.64 17.25
C LEU A 1021 0.78 -0.39 17.46
N ILE A 1022 0.44 0.44 18.45
CA ILE A 1022 1.23 1.63 18.81
C ILE A 1022 2.64 1.20 19.26
N ASP A 1023 2.76 0.16 20.09
CA ASP A 1023 4.06 -0.38 20.52
C ASP A 1023 4.91 -0.84 19.32
N TYR A 1024 4.29 -1.52 18.35
CA TYR A 1024 4.97 -1.93 17.13
C TYR A 1024 5.47 -0.73 16.32
N ILE A 1025 4.60 0.27 16.08
CA ILE A 1025 4.97 1.48 15.34
C ILE A 1025 6.11 2.21 16.04
N TRP A 1026 6.02 2.33 17.37
CA TRP A 1026 7.05 2.97 18.18
C TRP A 1026 8.39 2.23 18.11
N LYS A 1027 8.39 0.90 18.15
CA LYS A 1027 9.60 0.08 17.98
C LYS A 1027 10.18 0.18 16.58
N ALA A 1028 9.32 0.23 15.56
CA ALA A 1028 9.72 0.42 14.16
C ALA A 1028 10.41 1.76 13.94
N ALA A 1029 9.84 2.84 14.46
CA ALA A 1029 10.38 4.19 14.33
C ALA A 1029 11.77 4.36 14.99
N ASN A 1030 12.10 3.51 15.97
CA ASN A 1030 13.35 3.58 16.73
C ASN A 1030 14.38 2.51 16.31
N ASN A 1031 14.23 1.84 15.16
CA ASN A 1031 15.10 0.74 14.69
C ASN A 1031 15.28 -0.41 15.71
N LYS A 1032 14.26 -0.68 16.55
CA LYS A 1032 14.30 -1.75 17.57
C LYS A 1032 13.59 -3.04 17.13
N ILE A 1033 13.27 -3.18 15.85
CA ILE A 1033 12.70 -4.42 15.30
C ILE A 1033 13.87 -5.28 14.82
N ALA A 1034 14.41 -6.07 15.75
CA ALA A 1034 15.30 -7.21 15.46
C ALA A 1034 14.50 -8.51 15.51
#